data_AF-A0A9W8NN29-F1
#
_entry.id   AF-A0A9W8NN29-F1
#
_cell.length_a   1.000
_cell.length_b   1.000
_cell.length_c   1.000
_cell.angle_alpha   90.00
_cell.angle_beta   90.00
_cell.angle_gamma   90.00
#
_symmetry.space_group_name_H-M   'P 1'
#
loop_
_entity.id
_entity.type
_entity.pdbx_description
1 polymer ?
#
loop_
_entity_poly.entity_id
_entity_poly.type
_entity_poly.pdbx_seq_one_letter_code
_entity_poly.pdbx_strand_id
1 'polypeptide(L)'
;MFSPPLDAVHHDPGLTALTNHWQAIQNVASKVQASQVCLHPSKGINYDHTAPDTSPERGAYGDNFTTKTTNRTVESSLADQLSYTYSTVFSVSPARVTKDISGFLAAALAIGVRSGESVADSSGPREEIARVRAPEIFNAVNNAMRQWGSSLHHNGMSFFLATVPEGVLLHHGNASPLSPSEPDWLAFEIEHAENFARGRRDRPKGGPGRPQGRGPARRSQRVLEAVDDEDDDNESHGYLHVYRTMRSMRYIYVDGMGAGKTSMGTLDSQDLILRGKSPEGDAEPTHWSQDHEEGDLPPKGPRGGGPMDERQRAMDLCELARKWGLDGIIRMEAGFEIIQCDFSDGLEQVQALQRPQNIEPDHKGFGNLEQFRGLAERYQGIGSTRVIIDYSSMVSAFFFPINITNSDTKRQDLPRLSSAKRHSLDGIKAYVANIVHERINQTSRIIDWQDVTDMIVARYADRLKLMAEEVHNLETMASEVNFLTNVFIDNRDGSDKTDKAITRCTHFYLRPVSPVTEPDVLIKAALETTSHRICQVLLHVHQLVVDNPDPDQTSLEASVNALKQLTEYLNWPRFKRCPPCAIDEVCLIPMWPFGTVDQYSSPRCSNGTTLDGEDSYWGHGPGGRPGGKPPKPDSSDEPWFFSGSEL
;
A
#
# COMPACT_ATOMS: atom_id res chain seq x y z
N MET A 1 55.08 30.48 -8.07
CA MET A 1 54.17 29.80 -7.12
C MET A 1 52.77 30.28 -7.46
N PHE A 2 51.96 29.36 -7.98
CA PHE A 2 51.07 29.59 -9.11
C PHE A 2 49.61 29.84 -8.72
N SER A 3 49.04 30.89 -9.32
CA SER A 3 47.61 31.11 -9.58
C SER A 3 47.04 30.02 -10.49
N PRO A 4 45.74 29.70 -10.44
CA PRO A 4 45.09 29.00 -11.53
C PRO A 4 44.65 30.00 -12.62
N PRO A 5 44.63 29.60 -13.91
CA PRO A 5 44.35 30.50 -15.02
C PRO A 5 42.86 30.57 -15.38
N LEU A 6 42.47 31.73 -15.88
CA LEU A 6 41.28 31.97 -16.69
C LEU A 6 41.52 31.51 -18.15
N ASP A 7 40.43 31.03 -18.74
CA ASP A 7 40.10 30.91 -20.17
C ASP A 7 40.66 29.77 -21.03
N ALA A 8 39.75 28.84 -21.36
CA ALA A 8 39.58 28.30 -22.71
C ALA A 8 38.09 27.95 -22.92
N VAL A 9 37.28 28.95 -23.28
CA VAL A 9 35.90 28.76 -23.74
C VAL A 9 35.95 28.29 -25.20
N HIS A 10 35.58 27.03 -25.44
CA HIS A 10 35.14 26.60 -26.76
C HIS A 10 33.71 27.09 -26.97
N HIS A 11 33.53 27.94 -27.98
CA HIS A 11 32.23 28.36 -28.49
C HIS A 11 31.43 27.15 -28.97
N ASP A 12 30.35 26.82 -28.25
CA ASP A 12 29.28 25.94 -28.75
C ASP A 12 28.12 26.81 -29.28
N PRO A 13 27.84 26.82 -30.60
CA PRO A 13 26.75 27.58 -31.20
C PRO A 13 25.34 27.12 -30.76
N GLY A 14 25.21 25.97 -30.06
CA GLY A 14 23.92 25.45 -29.60
C GLY A 14 23.36 26.14 -28.35
N LEU A 15 24.22 26.67 -27.48
CA LEU A 15 23.82 27.24 -26.18
C LEU A 15 23.28 28.68 -26.27
N THR A 16 23.62 29.41 -27.33
CA THR A 16 23.14 30.78 -27.58
C THR A 16 21.69 30.80 -28.12
N ALA A 17 21.24 29.71 -28.75
CA ALA A 17 19.85 29.60 -29.24
C ALA A 17 18.84 29.34 -28.11
N LEU A 18 19.24 28.62 -27.06
CA LEU A 18 18.41 28.29 -25.90
C LEU A 18 18.27 29.47 -24.93
N THR A 19 19.32 30.27 -24.74
CA THR A 19 19.25 31.51 -23.93
C THR A 19 18.37 32.58 -24.59
N ASN A 20 18.44 32.71 -25.92
CA ASN A 20 17.57 33.63 -26.67
C ASN A 20 16.09 33.19 -26.65
N HIS A 21 15.80 31.88 -26.67
CA HIS A 21 14.43 31.37 -26.51
C HIS A 21 13.87 31.62 -25.10
N TRP A 22 14.70 31.47 -24.06
CA TRP A 22 14.28 31.74 -22.68
C TRP A 22 13.97 33.24 -22.43
N GLN A 23 14.77 34.14 -22.99
CA GLN A 23 14.50 35.58 -22.92
C GLN A 23 13.30 36.02 -23.77
N ALA A 24 13.01 35.34 -24.89
CA ALA A 24 11.78 35.57 -25.64
C ALA A 24 10.52 35.14 -24.86
N ILE A 25 10.59 34.01 -24.13
CA ILE A 25 9.48 33.51 -23.30
C ILE A 25 9.21 34.44 -22.11
N GLN A 26 10.24 34.95 -21.44
CA GLN A 26 10.11 35.92 -20.35
C GLN A 26 9.53 37.28 -20.83
N ASN A 27 9.85 37.69 -22.06
CA ASN A 27 9.29 38.90 -22.67
C ASN A 27 7.82 38.74 -23.12
N VAL A 28 7.36 37.52 -23.43
CA VAL A 28 5.94 37.24 -23.70
C VAL A 28 5.15 37.18 -22.38
N ALA A 29 5.71 36.55 -21.34
CA ALA A 29 5.07 36.46 -20.02
C ALA A 29 4.85 37.85 -19.39
N SER A 30 5.84 38.75 -19.46
CA SER A 30 5.70 40.13 -18.96
C SER A 30 4.71 40.99 -19.77
N LYS A 31 4.54 40.72 -21.07
CA LYS A 31 3.54 41.41 -21.91
C LYS A 31 2.11 40.92 -21.66
N VAL A 32 1.91 39.64 -21.32
CA VAL A 32 0.60 39.09 -20.94
C VAL A 32 0.15 39.63 -19.58
N GLN A 33 1.10 39.84 -18.65
CA GLN A 33 0.82 40.40 -17.32
C GLN A 33 0.53 41.92 -17.35
N ALA A 34 0.98 42.63 -18.38
CA ALA A 34 0.69 44.06 -18.59
C ALA A 34 -0.67 44.33 -19.26
N SER A 35 -1.30 43.33 -19.90
CA SER A 35 -2.61 43.47 -20.57
C SER A 35 -3.83 43.19 -19.67
N GLN A 36 -3.63 42.84 -18.40
CA GLN A 36 -4.73 42.57 -17.45
C GLN A 36 -4.97 43.67 -16.41
N VAL A 37 -4.27 44.81 -16.51
CA VAL A 37 -4.42 45.95 -15.59
C VAL A 37 -4.76 47.21 -16.39
N CYS A 38 -6.02 47.35 -16.82
CA CYS A 38 -6.58 48.60 -17.34
C CYS A 38 -8.12 48.61 -17.19
N LEU A 39 -8.61 48.92 -15.99
CA LEU A 39 -9.89 49.64 -15.82
C LEU A 39 -9.69 50.65 -14.68
N HIS A 40 -9.65 51.93 -15.04
CA HIS A 40 -9.48 53.06 -14.11
C HIS A 40 -10.76 53.34 -13.29
N PRO A 41 -10.64 54.04 -12.14
CA PRO A 41 -11.70 54.34 -11.20
C PRO A 41 -12.32 55.73 -11.44
N SER A 42 -13.49 55.99 -10.86
CA SER A 42 -13.98 57.37 -10.73
C SER A 42 -14.80 57.59 -9.45
N LYS A 43 -14.30 58.57 -8.65
CA LYS A 43 -14.95 59.37 -7.58
C LYS A 43 -15.22 58.61 -6.27
N GLY A 44 -14.59 58.86 -5.12
CA GLY A 44 -13.80 60.00 -4.64
C GLY A 44 -14.66 60.92 -3.77
N ILE A 45 -14.66 60.73 -2.45
CA ILE A 45 -14.78 61.77 -1.39
C ILE A 45 -14.07 61.25 -0.11
N ASN A 46 -13.18 62.08 0.43
CA ASN A 46 -12.44 61.99 1.69
C ASN A 46 -13.34 61.85 2.94
N TYR A 47 -12.86 61.20 4.01
CA TYR A 47 -12.44 61.88 5.24
C TYR A 47 -11.61 60.98 6.15
N ASP A 48 -10.83 61.68 6.96
CA ASP A 48 -9.63 61.29 7.67
C ASP A 48 -9.90 60.67 9.06
N HIS A 49 -8.86 60.05 9.60
CA HIS A 49 -8.65 59.45 10.92
C HIS A 49 -9.61 59.76 12.08
N THR A 50 -9.99 58.72 12.85
CA THR A 50 -9.61 58.48 14.27
C THR A 50 -10.49 57.39 14.93
N ALA A 51 -9.87 56.51 15.71
CA ALA A 51 -10.49 55.75 16.81
C ALA A 51 -9.94 56.36 18.14
N PRO A 52 -10.39 56.00 19.37
CA PRO A 52 -11.35 54.96 19.75
C PRO A 52 -12.36 55.36 20.87
N ASP A 53 -13.18 54.38 21.24
CA ASP A 53 -13.57 54.03 22.62
C ASP A 53 -14.99 54.37 23.14
N THR A 54 -15.48 53.43 23.97
CA THR A 54 -16.63 53.44 24.91
C THR A 54 -18.04 52.98 24.45
N SER A 55 -18.41 51.78 24.92
CA SER A 55 -19.78 51.34 25.29
C SER A 55 -20.20 51.99 26.64
N PRO A 56 -21.41 51.80 27.24
CA PRO A 56 -22.60 51.02 26.84
C PRO A 56 -23.98 51.72 27.08
N GLU A 57 -25.06 50.98 26.78
CA GLU A 57 -26.40 50.98 27.41
C GLU A 57 -27.63 51.60 26.69
N ARG A 58 -28.61 50.70 26.51
CA ARG A 58 -30.08 50.79 26.75
C ARG A 58 -30.94 51.80 25.99
N GLY A 59 -32.04 51.30 25.43
CA GLY A 59 -33.31 52.03 25.39
C GLY A 59 -34.27 51.62 24.28
N ALA A 60 -35.39 51.01 24.65
CA ALA A 60 -36.47 50.52 23.82
C ALA A 60 -37.31 51.60 23.09
N TYR A 61 -38.12 51.13 22.14
CA TYR A 61 -39.38 51.62 21.51
C TYR A 61 -39.23 51.52 19.98
N GLY A 62 -40.10 50.90 19.19
CA GLY A 62 -41.53 50.60 19.32
C GLY A 62 -42.16 50.89 17.94
N ASP A 63 -43.17 50.09 17.58
CA ASP A 63 -44.13 50.28 16.49
C ASP A 63 -43.82 49.85 15.05
N ASN A 64 -44.31 48.64 14.75
CA ASN A 64 -45.52 48.39 13.95
C ASN A 64 -45.73 49.19 12.66
N PHE A 65 -45.65 48.49 11.52
CA PHE A 65 -46.69 48.60 10.50
C PHE A 65 -46.99 47.23 9.88
N THR A 66 -48.22 46.77 10.10
CA THR A 66 -48.82 45.57 9.52
C THR A 66 -49.67 45.94 8.29
N THR A 67 -49.99 44.90 7.52
CA THR A 67 -51.03 44.76 6.48
C THR A 67 -50.60 45.15 5.05
N LYS A 68 -50.94 44.42 3.98
CA LYS A 68 -51.88 43.31 3.81
C LYS A 68 -51.58 42.59 2.47
N THR A 69 -51.57 41.27 2.54
CA THR A 69 -52.21 40.27 1.66
C THR A 69 -52.68 40.70 0.26
N THR A 70 -52.23 39.96 -0.77
CA THR A 70 -53.14 39.39 -1.79
C THR A 70 -52.57 38.11 -2.40
N ASN A 71 -53.42 37.08 -2.44
CA ASN A 71 -53.23 35.77 -3.04
C ASN A 71 -53.04 35.81 -4.56
N ARG A 72 -52.26 34.86 -5.09
CA ARG A 72 -52.74 33.97 -6.18
C ARG A 72 -51.84 32.74 -6.35
N THR A 73 -52.43 31.58 -6.12
CA THR A 73 -52.06 30.29 -6.67
C THR A 73 -52.15 30.30 -8.20
N VAL A 74 -51.32 29.51 -8.88
CA VAL A 74 -51.66 28.56 -9.96
C VAL A 74 -50.42 27.70 -10.25
N GLU A 75 -50.65 26.38 -10.31
CA GLU A 75 -49.73 25.30 -10.67
C GLU A 75 -49.40 25.25 -12.17
N SER A 76 -48.44 24.38 -12.48
CA SER A 76 -48.23 23.61 -13.73
C SER A 76 -47.25 24.18 -14.77
N SER A 77 -46.07 23.55 -14.78
CA SER A 77 -45.51 22.76 -15.90
C SER A 77 -45.91 23.16 -17.33
N LEU A 78 -44.93 23.55 -18.15
CA LEU A 78 -44.56 22.80 -19.36
C LEU A 78 -43.37 23.45 -20.07
N ALA A 79 -42.44 22.60 -20.48
CA ALA A 79 -41.43 22.87 -21.48
C ALA A 79 -42.10 23.26 -22.81
N ASP A 80 -41.54 24.26 -23.50
CA ASP A 80 -41.13 24.14 -24.91
C ASP A 80 -40.58 25.46 -25.49
N GLN A 81 -39.68 25.31 -26.48
CA GLN A 81 -39.29 26.27 -27.55
C GLN A 81 -38.36 27.44 -27.18
N LEU A 82 -37.35 27.86 -27.97
CA LEU A 82 -36.96 27.58 -29.36
C LEU A 82 -35.50 28.07 -29.61
N SER A 83 -34.86 27.45 -30.59
CA SER A 83 -33.54 27.78 -31.17
C SER A 83 -33.55 29.06 -32.02
N TYR A 84 -32.46 29.83 -32.04
CA TYR A 84 -32.13 30.75 -33.14
C TYR A 84 -30.61 30.82 -33.39
N THR A 85 -30.27 30.59 -34.65
CA THR A 85 -28.94 30.59 -35.28
C THR A 85 -28.49 31.98 -35.74
N TYR A 86 -27.18 32.19 -35.87
CA TYR A 86 -26.60 33.10 -36.87
C TYR A 86 -25.31 32.51 -37.45
N SER A 87 -25.24 32.46 -38.79
CA SER A 87 -24.06 32.21 -39.61
C SER A 87 -23.80 33.44 -40.47
N THR A 88 -22.52 33.73 -40.76
CA THR A 88 -22.04 34.52 -41.92
C THR A 88 -20.60 34.08 -42.19
N VAL A 89 -20.35 33.18 -43.15
CA VAL A 89 -20.05 33.39 -44.59
C VAL A 89 -18.64 33.93 -44.87
N PHE A 90 -17.81 33.12 -45.54
CA PHE A 90 -17.06 33.54 -46.74
C PHE A 90 -16.93 32.35 -47.72
N SER A 91 -17.20 32.65 -49.00
CA SER A 91 -17.22 31.77 -50.16
C SER A 91 -16.17 32.24 -51.16
N VAL A 92 -15.46 31.32 -51.83
CA VAL A 92 -14.83 31.54 -53.15
C VAL A 92 -14.98 30.27 -53.99
N SER A 93 -15.41 30.47 -55.25
CA SER A 93 -15.86 29.48 -56.24
C SER A 93 -14.75 28.79 -57.08
N PRO A 94 -15.10 27.74 -57.89
CA PRO A 94 -14.16 26.81 -58.53
C PRO A 94 -14.06 26.90 -60.07
N ALA A 95 -12.97 26.37 -60.65
CA ALA A 95 -12.77 26.02 -62.09
C ALA A 95 -11.38 25.31 -62.22
N ARG A 96 -11.05 24.33 -63.07
CA ARG A 96 -11.62 23.56 -64.20
C ARG A 96 -10.73 22.29 -64.34
N VAL A 97 -11.28 21.07 -64.43
CA VAL A 97 -11.50 20.21 -65.62
C VAL A 97 -10.27 19.45 -66.18
N THR A 98 -10.46 18.11 -66.27
CA THR A 98 -9.81 17.05 -67.11
C THR A 98 -8.38 16.59 -66.79
N LYS A 99 -7.96 15.33 -66.99
CA LYS A 99 -8.53 13.98 -67.22
C LYS A 99 -7.28 13.09 -67.46
N ASP A 100 -7.08 12.02 -66.68
CA ASP A 100 -6.28 10.82 -67.04
C ASP A 100 -6.48 9.80 -65.90
N ILE A 101 -7.36 8.81 -66.06
CA ILE A 101 -7.20 7.49 -66.71
C ILE A 101 -6.33 6.52 -65.90
N SER A 102 -7.03 5.53 -65.33
CA SER A 102 -6.63 4.15 -65.04
C SER A 102 -5.78 3.83 -63.80
N GLY A 103 -6.43 3.19 -62.83
CA GLY A 103 -5.75 2.40 -61.80
C GLY A 103 -6.66 1.90 -60.68
N PHE A 104 -7.32 0.76 -60.92
CA PHE A 104 -7.91 -0.16 -59.94
C PHE A 104 -9.34 0.10 -59.40
N LEU A 105 -10.31 -0.52 -60.09
CA LEU A 105 -11.49 -1.14 -59.45
C LEU A 105 -11.03 -2.30 -58.54
N ALA A 106 -11.52 -2.35 -57.31
CA ALA A 106 -12.36 -3.46 -56.84
C ALA A 106 -12.82 -3.25 -55.38
N ALA A 107 -14.10 -3.55 -55.15
CA ALA A 107 -14.74 -3.85 -53.87
C ALA A 107 -15.13 -2.68 -52.93
N ALA A 108 -16.12 -1.89 -53.37
CA ALA A 108 -17.19 -1.43 -52.47
C ALA A 108 -18.50 -2.12 -52.90
N LEU A 109 -18.96 -3.11 -52.14
CA LEU A 109 -20.35 -3.58 -52.06
C LEU A 109 -20.44 -4.73 -51.03
N ALA A 110 -20.42 -4.35 -49.76
CA ALA A 110 -21.07 -5.08 -48.65
C ALA A 110 -21.07 -4.15 -47.42
N ILE A 111 -21.81 -3.05 -47.48
CA ILE A 111 -22.22 -2.34 -46.25
C ILE A 111 -23.35 -3.18 -45.65
N GLY A 112 -22.97 -4.31 -45.08
CA GLY A 112 -23.74 -4.91 -44.01
C GLY A 112 -23.48 -4.03 -42.80
N VAL A 113 -24.53 -3.34 -42.34
CA VAL A 113 -24.56 -2.74 -41.01
C VAL A 113 -24.34 -3.89 -40.02
N ARG A 114 -23.08 -4.14 -39.67
CA ARG A 114 -22.76 -4.79 -38.40
C ARG A 114 -22.95 -3.69 -37.37
N SER A 115 -24.17 -3.61 -36.84
CA SER A 115 -24.36 -3.27 -35.44
C SER A 115 -23.52 -4.26 -34.64
N GLY A 116 -22.23 -3.96 -34.53
CA GLY A 116 -21.43 -4.47 -33.44
C GLY A 116 -21.96 -3.75 -32.22
N GLU A 117 -22.93 -4.38 -31.54
CA GLU A 117 -22.89 -4.34 -30.08
C GLU A 117 -21.47 -4.76 -29.72
N SER A 118 -20.63 -3.76 -29.42
CA SER A 118 -19.50 -4.00 -28.56
C SER A 118 -20.10 -4.55 -27.28
N VAL A 119 -20.00 -5.87 -27.10
CA VAL A 119 -19.94 -6.42 -25.75
C VAL A 119 -18.79 -5.65 -25.11
N ALA A 120 -19.12 -4.62 -24.33
CA ALA A 120 -18.15 -3.92 -23.52
C ALA A 120 -17.43 -5.00 -22.73
N ASP A 121 -16.13 -5.16 -22.98
CA ASP A 121 -15.29 -6.11 -22.26
C ASP A 121 -15.40 -5.77 -20.77
N SER A 122 -16.18 -6.55 -20.03
CA SER A 122 -16.63 -6.23 -18.69
C SER A 122 -15.56 -6.52 -17.62
N SER A 123 -14.29 -6.58 -18.03
CA SER A 123 -13.18 -7.16 -17.24
C SER A 123 -12.08 -6.18 -16.85
N GLY A 124 -12.06 -4.94 -17.36
CA GLY A 124 -11.05 -3.93 -17.05
C GLY A 124 -11.28 -3.16 -15.73
N PRO A 125 -10.30 -2.35 -15.29
CA PRO A 125 -10.43 -1.51 -14.11
C PRO A 125 -11.49 -0.41 -14.32
N ARG A 126 -12.11 0.07 -13.24
CA ARG A 126 -13.19 1.08 -13.31
C ARG A 126 -13.11 2.10 -12.18
N GLU A 127 -13.32 3.36 -12.55
CA GLU A 127 -13.38 4.46 -11.58
C GLU A 127 -14.48 4.27 -10.54
N GLU A 128 -15.68 3.82 -10.96
CA GLU A 128 -16.78 3.52 -10.04
C GLU A 128 -16.40 2.49 -8.98
N ILE A 129 -15.68 1.44 -9.38
CA ILE A 129 -15.21 0.40 -8.46
C ILE A 129 -14.12 0.96 -7.52
N ALA A 130 -13.23 1.80 -8.04
CA ALA A 130 -12.22 2.48 -7.22
C ALA A 130 -12.86 3.40 -6.16
N ARG A 131 -14.00 4.06 -6.47
CA ARG A 131 -14.76 4.85 -5.51
C ARG A 131 -15.43 3.99 -4.44
N VAL A 132 -15.98 2.83 -4.82
CA VAL A 132 -16.56 1.87 -3.85
C VAL A 132 -15.51 1.32 -2.89
N ARG A 133 -14.28 1.09 -3.38
CA ARG A 133 -13.15 0.54 -2.61
C ARG A 133 -12.11 1.59 -2.22
N ALA A 134 -12.60 2.81 -2.01
CA ALA A 134 -11.76 3.96 -1.72
C ALA A 134 -10.84 3.77 -0.49
N PRO A 135 -11.31 3.29 0.68
CA PRO A 135 -10.43 3.16 1.84
C PRO A 135 -9.37 2.07 1.62
N GLU A 136 -9.66 0.98 0.92
CA GLU A 136 -8.69 -0.07 0.62
C GLU A 136 -7.58 0.43 -0.33
N ILE A 137 -7.94 1.17 -1.37
CA ILE A 137 -6.97 1.76 -2.31
C ILE A 137 -6.13 2.84 -1.61
N PHE A 138 -6.77 3.69 -0.80
CA PHE A 138 -6.06 4.69 0.01
C PHE A 138 -5.03 4.02 0.91
N ASN A 139 -5.43 2.95 1.61
CA ASN A 139 -4.53 2.19 2.48
C ASN A 139 -3.42 1.49 1.70
N ALA A 140 -3.69 0.89 0.55
CA ALA A 140 -2.66 0.27 -0.28
C ALA A 140 -1.56 1.26 -0.69
N VAL A 141 -1.95 2.49 -1.08
CA VAL A 141 -1.01 3.58 -1.40
C VAL A 141 -0.24 4.03 -0.16
N ASN A 142 -0.93 4.31 0.95
CA ASN A 142 -0.30 4.79 2.19
C ASN A 142 0.67 3.77 2.80
N ASN A 143 0.40 2.48 2.62
CA ASN A 143 1.15 1.38 3.22
C ASN A 143 2.29 0.87 2.34
N ALA A 144 2.34 1.27 1.07
CA ALA A 144 3.37 0.79 0.15
C ALA A 144 4.78 1.00 0.74
N MET A 145 5.56 -0.07 0.82
CA MET A 145 6.91 -0.09 1.42
C MET A 145 6.97 0.31 2.92
N ARG A 146 5.86 0.23 3.67
CA ARG A 146 5.81 0.50 5.11
C ARG A 146 5.36 -0.73 5.88
N GLN A 147 6.27 -1.25 6.70
CA GLN A 147 6.04 -2.51 7.38
C GLN A 147 4.83 -2.48 8.32
N TRP A 148 4.61 -1.40 9.05
CA TRP A 148 3.47 -1.29 9.98
C TRP A 148 2.12 -1.40 9.27
N GLY A 149 1.97 -0.64 8.18
CA GLY A 149 0.74 -0.64 7.39
C GLY A 149 0.54 -1.98 6.67
N SER A 150 1.60 -2.54 6.09
CA SER A 150 1.56 -3.85 5.44
C SER A 150 1.29 -4.99 6.41
N SER A 151 1.68 -4.90 7.67
CA SER A 151 1.34 -5.90 8.70
C SER A 151 -0.13 -5.87 9.12
N LEU A 152 -0.73 -4.68 9.23
CA LEU A 152 -2.15 -4.55 9.57
C LEU A 152 -3.06 -4.87 8.38
N HIS A 153 -2.65 -4.50 7.16
CA HIS A 153 -3.32 -4.84 5.91
C HIS A 153 -2.53 -5.93 5.16
N HIS A 154 -2.38 -7.09 5.81
CA HIS A 154 -1.46 -8.13 5.36
C HIS A 154 -1.90 -8.87 4.08
N ASN A 155 -3.20 -8.88 3.77
CA ASN A 155 -3.70 -9.40 2.49
C ASN A 155 -3.57 -8.32 1.41
N GLY A 156 -2.36 -8.20 0.88
CA GLY A 156 -2.05 -7.29 -0.21
C GLY A 156 -2.77 -7.67 -1.50
N MET A 157 -3.30 -6.66 -2.18
CA MET A 157 -4.10 -6.77 -3.41
C MET A 157 -3.56 -5.93 -4.56
N SER A 158 -2.35 -5.39 -4.42
CA SER A 158 -1.77 -4.41 -5.34
C SER A 158 -0.33 -4.73 -5.73
N PHE A 159 0.01 -4.33 -6.95
CA PHE A 159 1.33 -4.43 -7.53
C PHE A 159 1.82 -3.05 -7.95
N PHE A 160 3.12 -2.83 -7.82
CA PHE A 160 3.79 -1.62 -8.27
C PHE A 160 5.08 -1.97 -8.99
N LEU A 161 5.46 -1.23 -10.03
CA LEU A 161 6.85 -1.20 -10.43
C LEU A 161 7.66 -0.46 -9.36
N ALA A 162 8.80 -1.05 -9.03
CA ALA A 162 9.71 -0.57 -8.02
C ALA A 162 11.13 -0.56 -8.57
N THR A 163 11.92 0.43 -8.14
CA THR A 163 13.32 0.54 -8.52
C THR A 163 14.19 0.57 -7.29
N VAL A 164 15.17 -0.32 -7.21
CA VAL A 164 16.27 -0.21 -6.25
C VAL A 164 17.40 0.53 -6.97
N PRO A 165 17.77 1.75 -6.54
CA PRO A 165 18.84 2.51 -7.20
C PRO A 165 20.21 1.81 -7.13
N GLU A 166 21.17 2.30 -7.90
CA GLU A 166 22.57 1.88 -7.79
C GLU A 166 23.14 2.24 -6.40
N GLY A 167 24.01 1.39 -5.87
CA GLY A 167 24.72 1.61 -4.61
C GLY A 167 23.96 1.18 -3.35
N VAL A 168 22.79 0.55 -3.47
CA VAL A 168 22.01 0.06 -2.33
C VAL A 168 22.61 -1.23 -1.80
N LEU A 169 22.82 -1.29 -0.48
CA LEU A 169 23.26 -2.51 0.20
C LEU A 169 22.07 -3.42 0.53
N LEU A 170 22.25 -4.72 0.27
CA LEU A 170 21.30 -5.80 0.50
C LEU A 170 21.99 -6.97 1.18
N HIS A 171 21.26 -7.73 1.99
CA HIS A 171 21.83 -8.74 2.89
C HIS A 171 21.28 -10.12 2.58
N HIS A 172 22.11 -11.15 2.70
CA HIS A 172 21.68 -12.54 2.45
C HIS A 172 22.34 -13.49 3.43
N GLY A 173 21.55 -14.40 4.00
CA GLY A 173 22.05 -15.43 4.91
C GLY A 173 21.85 -16.82 4.30
N ASN A 174 22.90 -17.64 4.27
CA ASN A 174 22.81 -19.04 3.87
C ASN A 174 23.90 -19.90 4.56
N ALA A 175 24.10 -21.13 4.09
CA ALA A 175 25.12 -22.05 4.59
C ALA A 175 26.37 -22.15 3.69
N SER A 176 26.58 -21.20 2.76
CA SER A 176 27.62 -21.25 1.74
C SER A 176 28.36 -19.92 1.63
N PRO A 177 29.70 -19.89 1.49
CA PRO A 177 30.42 -18.66 1.21
C PRO A 177 30.21 -18.15 -0.23
N LEU A 178 29.68 -19.00 -1.12
CA LEU A 178 29.47 -18.69 -2.52
C LEU A 178 28.13 -17.99 -2.75
N SER A 179 28.10 -17.05 -3.71
CA SER A 179 26.86 -16.43 -4.16
C SER A 179 25.90 -17.49 -4.73
N PRO A 180 24.58 -17.33 -4.53
CA PRO A 180 23.58 -18.22 -5.13
C PRO A 180 23.68 -18.28 -6.65
N SER A 181 23.59 -19.49 -7.22
CA SER A 181 23.56 -19.73 -8.67
C SER A 181 22.13 -19.82 -9.24
N GLU A 182 21.13 -19.80 -8.37
CA GLU A 182 19.70 -19.88 -8.68
C GLU A 182 18.99 -18.73 -7.93
N PRO A 183 17.71 -18.42 -8.26
CA PRO A 183 16.98 -17.38 -7.56
C PRO A 183 17.04 -17.56 -6.04
N ASP A 184 17.22 -16.49 -5.28
CA ASP A 184 17.37 -16.54 -3.81
C ASP A 184 16.94 -15.20 -3.19
N TRP A 185 16.87 -15.14 -1.87
CA TRP A 185 16.33 -14.00 -1.13
C TRP A 185 17.42 -13.02 -0.68
N LEU A 186 17.18 -11.74 -0.92
CA LEU A 186 17.91 -10.62 -0.34
C LEU A 186 16.99 -9.89 0.66
N ALA A 187 17.53 -9.40 1.76
CA ALA A 187 16.82 -8.59 2.75
C ALA A 187 17.35 -7.16 2.79
N PHE A 188 16.46 -6.22 3.11
CA PHE A 188 16.85 -4.84 3.37
C PHE A 188 17.48 -4.67 4.76
N GLU A 189 17.09 -5.50 5.71
CA GLU A 189 17.54 -5.52 7.11
C GLU A 189 18.59 -6.63 7.35
N ILE A 190 19.65 -6.30 8.09
CA ILE A 190 20.72 -7.24 8.44
C ILE A 190 20.16 -8.33 9.35
N GLU A 191 19.38 -7.93 10.36
CA GLU A 191 18.80 -8.79 11.40
C GLU A 191 17.85 -9.82 10.78
N HIS A 192 17.18 -9.47 9.69
CA HIS A 192 16.35 -10.41 8.94
C HIS A 192 17.23 -11.46 8.25
N ALA A 193 18.25 -11.05 7.49
CA ALA A 193 19.16 -11.96 6.79
C ALA A 193 19.99 -12.85 7.75
N GLU A 194 20.41 -12.33 8.89
CA GLU A 194 21.22 -13.06 9.89
C GLU A 194 20.52 -14.33 10.40
N ASN A 195 19.19 -14.35 10.43
CA ASN A 195 18.45 -15.54 10.83
C ASN A 195 18.64 -16.73 9.89
N PHE A 196 18.99 -16.47 8.63
CA PHE A 196 19.23 -17.49 7.61
C PHE A 196 20.71 -17.84 7.45
N ALA A 197 21.61 -17.05 8.06
CA ALA A 197 23.05 -17.29 8.08
C ALA A 197 23.44 -18.37 9.11
N ARG A 198 22.84 -19.56 9.01
CA ARG A 198 23.05 -20.69 9.92
C ARG A 198 23.57 -21.92 9.18
N GLY A 199 24.41 -22.69 9.88
CA GLY A 199 24.88 -23.99 9.43
C GLY A 199 23.77 -25.03 9.25
N ARG A 200 23.96 -25.99 8.33
CA ARG A 200 23.26 -27.28 8.34
C ARG A 200 23.54 -27.99 9.66
N ARG A 201 22.49 -28.08 10.48
CA ARG A 201 22.51 -28.90 11.69
C ARG A 201 22.66 -30.36 11.28
N ASP A 202 23.68 -31.05 11.80
CA ASP A 202 23.69 -32.51 11.76
C ASP A 202 22.40 -33.03 12.40
N ARG A 203 21.70 -33.92 11.69
CA ARG A 203 20.63 -34.70 12.30
C ARG A 203 21.23 -35.39 13.53
N PRO A 204 20.56 -35.37 14.70
CA PRO A 204 21.01 -36.17 15.83
C PRO A 204 21.17 -37.61 15.34
N LYS A 205 22.40 -38.16 15.42
CA LYS A 205 22.64 -39.58 15.19
C LYS A 205 21.68 -40.31 16.14
N GLY A 206 20.68 -40.98 15.56
CA GLY A 206 19.79 -41.86 16.30
C GLY A 206 20.64 -42.81 17.14
N GLY A 207 20.23 -43.02 18.38
CA GLY A 207 20.96 -43.79 19.38
C GLY A 207 21.37 -45.19 18.91
N PRO A 208 22.29 -45.84 19.65
CA PRO A 208 22.95 -47.05 19.21
C PRO A 208 21.93 -48.20 19.11
N GLY A 209 21.68 -48.67 17.88
CA GLY A 209 21.08 -49.97 17.64
C GLY A 209 20.03 -50.02 16.54
N ARG A 210 20.46 -50.35 15.31
CA ARG A 210 19.77 -51.32 14.43
C ARG A 210 20.66 -51.70 13.23
N PRO A 211 20.64 -52.96 12.76
CA PRO A 211 21.65 -53.49 11.84
C PRO A 211 21.46 -53.02 10.40
N GLN A 212 22.58 -52.99 9.68
CA GLN A 212 22.75 -52.64 8.27
C GLN A 212 21.78 -53.36 7.33
N GLY A 213 21.03 -52.58 6.53
CA GLY A 213 20.39 -53.04 5.30
C GLY A 213 21.00 -52.30 4.11
N ARG A 214 21.74 -53.00 3.27
CA ARG A 214 22.31 -52.49 2.00
C ARG A 214 21.19 -52.15 1.02
N GLY A 215 21.19 -50.92 0.49
CA GLY A 215 20.37 -50.47 -0.64
C GLY A 215 21.13 -49.43 -1.47
N PRO A 216 20.96 -49.38 -2.80
CA PRO A 216 21.96 -48.81 -3.71
C PRO A 216 21.95 -47.28 -3.73
N ALA A 217 23.15 -46.72 -3.81
CA ALA A 217 23.44 -45.30 -3.95
C ALA A 217 22.72 -44.67 -5.15
N ARG A 218 21.96 -43.60 -4.92
CA ARG A 218 21.53 -42.68 -5.97
C ARG A 218 22.66 -41.69 -6.25
N ARG A 219 23.29 -41.85 -7.42
CA ARG A 219 24.18 -40.88 -8.07
C ARG A 219 23.47 -39.54 -8.24
N SER A 220 23.92 -38.49 -7.55
CA SER A 220 23.90 -37.11 -8.07
C SER A 220 25.28 -36.80 -8.66
N GLN A 221 25.28 -35.96 -9.69
CA GLN A 221 26.38 -35.70 -10.61
C GLN A 221 27.70 -35.31 -9.93
N ARG A 222 28.79 -35.85 -10.48
CA ARG A 222 30.17 -35.40 -10.27
C ARG A 222 30.33 -34.02 -10.90
N VAL A 223 30.73 -33.04 -10.10
CA VAL A 223 31.59 -31.93 -10.55
C VAL A 223 32.99 -32.31 -10.08
N LEU A 224 33.89 -32.53 -11.04
CA LEU A 224 35.30 -32.78 -10.81
C LEU A 224 36.01 -31.45 -10.57
N GLU A 225 37.05 -31.51 -9.72
CA GLU A 225 37.99 -30.46 -9.32
C GLU A 225 37.59 -29.62 -8.10
N ALA A 226 37.56 -30.28 -6.94
CA ALA A 226 38.21 -29.76 -5.74
C ALA A 226 38.96 -30.94 -5.09
N VAL A 227 40.15 -30.63 -4.60
CA VAL A 227 41.20 -31.53 -4.13
C VAL A 227 40.66 -32.50 -3.07
N ASP A 228 41.08 -33.77 -3.17
CA ASP A 228 40.87 -34.78 -2.13
C ASP A 228 41.46 -34.27 -0.81
N ASP A 229 40.61 -34.00 0.17
CA ASP A 229 40.97 -34.12 1.58
C ASP A 229 39.95 -35.09 2.21
N GLU A 230 40.48 -36.26 2.56
CA GLU A 230 39.87 -37.28 3.39
C GLU A 230 39.72 -36.75 4.82
N ASP A 231 38.64 -37.15 5.49
CA ASP A 231 38.33 -36.87 6.91
C ASP A 231 38.17 -35.39 7.31
N ASP A 232 36.95 -34.87 7.23
CA ASP A 232 36.54 -33.83 8.17
C ASP A 232 35.06 -34.01 8.57
N ASP A 233 34.83 -34.08 9.87
CA ASP A 233 33.53 -33.87 10.54
C ASP A 233 33.13 -32.40 10.33
N ASN A 234 32.98 -31.97 9.07
CA ASN A 234 33.09 -30.57 8.66
C ASN A 234 31.95 -29.76 9.28
N GLU A 235 32.35 -28.93 10.25
CA GLU A 235 31.56 -27.95 10.95
C GLU A 235 30.87 -27.05 9.91
N SER A 236 29.60 -27.34 9.62
CA SER A 236 28.86 -26.53 8.66
C SER A 236 28.55 -25.18 9.31
N HIS A 237 29.26 -24.12 8.92
CA HIS A 237 28.94 -22.74 9.35
C HIS A 237 27.88 -22.08 8.48
N GLY A 238 27.23 -21.05 9.03
CA GLY A 238 26.41 -20.12 8.26
C GLY A 238 27.24 -18.93 7.76
N TYR A 239 26.79 -18.27 6.69
CA TYR A 239 27.43 -17.12 6.08
C TYR A 239 26.45 -15.97 5.92
N LEU A 240 26.89 -14.76 6.28
CA LEU A 240 26.19 -13.52 5.99
C LEU A 240 26.90 -12.78 4.87
N HIS A 241 26.17 -12.56 3.80
CA HIS A 241 26.59 -11.88 2.59
C HIS A 241 26.05 -10.45 2.57
N VAL A 242 26.82 -9.53 1.99
CA VAL A 242 26.36 -8.19 1.62
C VAL A 242 26.58 -8.00 0.14
N TYR A 243 25.52 -7.62 -0.56
CA TYR A 243 25.53 -7.25 -1.95
C TYR A 243 25.31 -5.75 -2.10
N ARG A 244 25.89 -5.18 -3.15
CA ARG A 244 25.65 -3.80 -3.58
C ARG A 244 25.08 -3.83 -4.99
N THR A 245 24.01 -3.07 -5.23
CA THR A 245 23.49 -2.87 -6.59
C THR A 245 24.46 -2.05 -7.43
N MET A 246 24.76 -2.54 -8.63
CA MET A 246 25.72 -1.94 -9.58
C MET A 246 25.05 -1.13 -10.69
N ARG A 247 23.72 -1.16 -10.73
CA ARG A 247 22.87 -0.36 -11.60
C ARG A 247 21.52 -0.16 -10.91
N SER A 248 20.65 0.67 -11.48
CA SER A 248 19.24 0.64 -11.09
C SER A 248 18.63 -0.72 -11.46
N MET A 249 18.07 -1.37 -10.45
CA MET A 249 17.43 -2.68 -10.56
C MET A 249 15.91 -2.48 -10.56
N ARG A 250 15.19 -3.19 -11.44
CA ARG A 250 13.75 -3.07 -11.64
C ARG A 250 13.03 -4.29 -11.06
N TYR A 251 12.04 -4.06 -10.23
CA TYR A 251 11.27 -5.10 -9.56
C TYR A 251 9.78 -4.86 -9.73
N ILE A 252 8.98 -5.92 -9.56
CA ILE A 252 7.57 -5.77 -9.20
C ILE A 252 7.44 -5.94 -7.68
N TYR A 253 6.84 -4.95 -7.04
CA TYR A 253 6.51 -4.98 -5.62
C TYR A 253 5.10 -5.52 -5.43
N VAL A 254 4.97 -6.53 -4.57
CA VAL A 254 3.69 -7.08 -4.09
C VAL A 254 3.41 -6.52 -2.70
N ASP A 255 2.30 -5.79 -2.55
CA ASP A 255 1.93 -5.14 -1.29
C ASP A 255 1.51 -6.13 -0.19
N GLY A 256 1.18 -5.59 1.00
CA GLY A 256 0.85 -6.37 2.19
C GLY A 256 2.01 -7.24 2.68
N MET A 257 1.69 -8.34 3.37
CA MET A 257 2.65 -9.34 3.80
C MET A 257 2.82 -10.44 2.75
N GLY A 258 3.15 -10.05 1.52
CA GLY A 258 3.23 -10.96 0.36
C GLY A 258 4.17 -12.16 0.52
N ALA A 259 4.99 -12.27 1.57
CA ALA A 259 5.81 -13.44 1.81
C ALA A 259 5.35 -14.29 3.02
N GLY A 260 4.32 -13.83 3.75
CA GLY A 260 3.77 -14.58 4.88
C GLY A 260 3.19 -15.92 4.44
N LYS A 261 3.77 -17.04 4.89
CA LYS A 261 3.31 -18.39 4.52
C LYS A 261 2.16 -18.85 5.41
N THR A 262 1.01 -18.21 5.29
CA THR A 262 -0.22 -18.50 6.06
C THR A 262 -1.42 -18.76 5.14
N SER A 263 -2.44 -19.46 5.67
CA SER A 263 -3.72 -19.70 4.99
C SER A 263 -4.64 -18.46 4.96
N MET A 264 -4.24 -17.38 5.61
CA MET A 264 -5.03 -16.15 5.76
C MET A 264 -5.18 -15.33 4.46
N GLY A 265 -4.42 -15.64 3.41
CA GLY A 265 -4.56 -15.03 2.09
C GLY A 265 -3.44 -14.08 1.68
N THR A 266 -2.38 -13.98 2.46
CA THR A 266 -1.18 -13.19 2.19
C THR A 266 -0.48 -13.52 0.86
N LEU A 267 -0.65 -14.74 0.35
CA LEU A 267 -0.06 -15.20 -0.91
C LEU A 267 -1.02 -15.12 -2.10
N ASP A 268 -2.28 -14.73 -1.89
CA ASP A 268 -3.35 -14.80 -2.90
C ASP A 268 -2.98 -14.04 -4.18
N SER A 269 -2.43 -12.82 -4.08
CA SER A 269 -2.08 -11.99 -5.24
C SER A 269 -0.98 -12.61 -6.10
N GLN A 270 0.06 -13.19 -5.50
CA GLN A 270 1.12 -13.88 -6.24
C GLN A 270 0.66 -15.22 -6.81
N ASP A 271 -0.02 -16.03 -6.01
CA ASP A 271 -0.36 -17.39 -6.41
C ASP A 271 -1.53 -17.38 -7.41
N LEU A 272 -2.59 -16.61 -7.18
CA LEU A 272 -3.80 -16.62 -8.00
C LEU A 272 -3.74 -15.67 -9.20
N ILE A 273 -3.07 -14.51 -9.10
CA ILE A 273 -2.90 -13.58 -10.24
C ILE A 273 -1.59 -13.87 -10.97
N LEU A 274 -0.42 -13.72 -10.35
CA LEU A 274 0.86 -13.77 -11.07
C LEU A 274 1.22 -15.18 -11.57
N ARG A 275 1.13 -16.20 -10.71
CA ARG A 275 1.40 -17.60 -11.08
C ARG A 275 0.21 -18.23 -11.79
N GLY A 276 -0.99 -17.71 -11.57
CA GLY A 276 -2.19 -18.24 -12.17
C GLY A 276 -2.50 -19.65 -11.67
N LYS A 277 -2.34 -19.92 -10.37
CA LYS A 277 -2.86 -21.11 -9.70
C LYS A 277 -4.38 -21.11 -9.64
N SER A 278 -5.00 -22.28 -9.67
CA SER A 278 -6.46 -22.38 -9.62
C SER A 278 -6.94 -22.18 -8.17
N PRO A 279 -7.96 -21.32 -7.92
CA PRO A 279 -8.54 -21.19 -6.58
C PRO A 279 -9.04 -22.53 -5.99
N GLU A 280 -9.41 -23.47 -6.86
CA GLU A 280 -10.03 -24.75 -6.54
C GLU A 280 -9.06 -25.96 -6.64
N GLY A 281 -7.85 -25.78 -7.20
CA GLY A 281 -7.04 -26.90 -7.72
C GLY A 281 -5.65 -27.10 -7.11
N ASP A 282 -5.10 -26.12 -6.41
CA ASP A 282 -3.74 -26.19 -5.84
C ASP A 282 -3.72 -26.13 -4.30
N ALA A 283 -4.90 -26.17 -3.68
CA ALA A 283 -5.02 -26.60 -2.30
C ALA A 283 -4.78 -28.11 -2.25
N GLU A 284 -3.52 -28.53 -2.41
CA GLU A 284 -3.08 -29.71 -1.65
C GLU A 284 -3.60 -29.47 -0.22
N PRO A 285 -4.42 -30.39 0.33
CA PRO A 285 -4.83 -30.27 1.71
C PRO A 285 -3.54 -30.16 2.50
N THR A 286 -3.26 -28.97 3.04
CA THR A 286 -2.18 -28.85 3.99
C THR A 286 -2.51 -29.85 5.08
N HIS A 287 -1.72 -30.92 5.16
CA HIS A 287 -1.88 -32.09 6.03
C HIS A 287 -1.81 -31.76 7.54
N TRP A 288 -2.14 -30.53 7.89
CA TRP A 288 -2.02 -29.90 9.21
C TRP A 288 -3.40 -29.51 9.78
N SER A 289 -4.49 -29.78 9.05
CA SER A 289 -5.86 -29.48 9.50
C SER A 289 -6.63 -30.72 9.99
N GLN A 290 -5.97 -31.87 10.11
CA GLN A 290 -6.61 -33.09 10.61
C GLN A 290 -5.77 -33.70 11.72
N ASP A 291 -6.37 -33.77 12.90
CA ASP A 291 -6.03 -34.76 13.91
C ASP A 291 -6.13 -36.14 13.24
N HIS A 292 -5.01 -36.70 12.84
CA HIS A 292 -5.00 -38.03 12.22
C HIS A 292 -4.90 -39.10 13.30
N GLU A 293 -6.00 -39.86 13.46
CA GLU A 293 -5.90 -41.27 13.83
C GLU A 293 -5.07 -42.02 12.77
N GLU A 294 -4.26 -42.96 13.26
CA GLU A 294 -3.21 -43.66 12.54
C GLU A 294 -3.78 -44.71 11.58
N GLY A 295 -3.70 -44.48 10.27
CA GLY A 295 -4.03 -45.50 9.27
C GLY A 295 -4.10 -45.00 7.83
N ASP A 296 -3.15 -45.46 7.00
CA ASP A 296 -3.15 -45.44 5.53
C ASP A 296 -2.99 -44.09 4.80
N LEU A 297 -1.73 -43.68 4.59
CA LEU A 297 -1.36 -42.56 3.71
C LEU A 297 -1.21 -43.01 2.23
N PRO A 298 -1.79 -42.30 1.25
CA PRO A 298 -1.56 -42.54 -0.19
C PRO A 298 -0.15 -42.09 -0.65
N PRO A 299 0.30 -42.45 -1.87
CA PRO A 299 1.68 -42.26 -2.31
C PRO A 299 2.05 -40.78 -2.47
N LYS A 300 3.19 -40.39 -1.91
CA LYS A 300 3.74 -39.02 -1.94
C LYS A 300 4.09 -38.59 -3.37
N GLY A 301 3.36 -37.62 -3.91
CA GLY A 301 3.79 -36.83 -5.08
C GLY A 301 5.06 -36.03 -4.80
N PRO A 302 5.70 -35.45 -5.84
CA PRO A 302 6.97 -34.73 -5.68
C PRO A 302 6.77 -33.53 -4.76
N ARG A 303 7.48 -33.54 -3.62
CA ARG A 303 7.42 -32.47 -2.60
C ARG A 303 7.94 -31.16 -3.22
N GLY A 304 7.03 -30.22 -3.50
CA GLY A 304 7.37 -28.83 -3.84
C GLY A 304 8.25 -28.21 -2.76
N GLY A 305 9.31 -27.50 -3.16
CA GLY A 305 10.42 -27.11 -2.30
C GLY A 305 10.05 -26.04 -1.26
N GLY A 306 10.42 -26.27 0.00
CA GLY A 306 10.29 -25.31 1.11
C GLY A 306 8.87 -25.19 1.71
N PRO A 307 8.71 -24.43 2.81
CA PRO A 307 7.39 -24.18 3.40
C PRO A 307 6.44 -23.55 2.37
N MET A 308 5.23 -24.11 2.24
CA MET A 308 4.19 -23.60 1.32
C MET A 308 4.69 -23.36 -0.12
N ASP A 309 5.52 -24.25 -0.67
CA ASP A 309 5.98 -24.22 -2.07
C ASP A 309 6.83 -22.98 -2.44
N GLU A 310 7.51 -22.39 -1.45
CA GLU A 310 8.24 -21.12 -1.61
C GLU A 310 9.37 -21.17 -2.64
N ARG A 311 10.11 -22.28 -2.73
CA ARG A 311 11.18 -22.40 -3.73
C ARG A 311 10.63 -22.40 -5.15
N GLN A 312 9.52 -23.11 -5.39
CA GLN A 312 8.87 -23.14 -6.70
C GLN A 312 8.24 -21.78 -7.02
N ARG A 313 7.62 -21.12 -6.03
CA ARG A 313 7.10 -19.75 -6.17
C ARG A 313 8.19 -18.80 -6.65
N ALA A 314 9.36 -18.82 -6.03
CA ALA A 314 10.49 -18.00 -6.46
C ALA A 314 10.91 -18.30 -7.91
N MET A 315 10.97 -19.58 -8.30
CA MET A 315 11.30 -19.96 -9.68
C MET A 315 10.25 -19.47 -10.69
N ASP A 316 8.96 -19.69 -10.43
CA ASP A 316 7.86 -19.29 -11.30
C ASP A 316 7.81 -17.76 -11.47
N LEU A 317 7.94 -17.03 -10.35
CA LEU A 317 7.93 -15.57 -10.34
C LEU A 317 9.16 -15.01 -11.05
N CYS A 318 10.33 -15.64 -10.92
CA CYS A 318 11.52 -15.22 -11.66
C CYS A 318 11.45 -15.52 -13.15
N GLU A 319 10.78 -16.60 -13.56
CA GLU A 319 10.47 -16.81 -14.96
C GLU A 319 9.58 -15.70 -15.53
N LEU A 320 8.56 -15.29 -14.77
CA LEU A 320 7.68 -14.18 -15.15
C LEU A 320 8.43 -12.84 -15.18
N ALA A 321 9.22 -12.54 -14.15
CA ALA A 321 10.02 -11.31 -14.05
C ALA A 321 10.95 -11.16 -15.26
N ARG A 322 11.69 -12.22 -15.63
CA ARG A 322 12.56 -12.20 -16.82
C ARG A 322 11.78 -11.93 -18.10
N LYS A 323 10.58 -12.51 -18.28
CA LYS A 323 9.72 -12.23 -19.46
C LYS A 323 9.28 -10.77 -19.52
N TRP A 324 9.17 -10.12 -18.38
CA TRP A 324 8.80 -8.71 -18.27
C TRP A 324 10.00 -7.76 -18.21
N GLY A 325 11.23 -8.26 -18.31
CA GLY A 325 12.45 -7.46 -18.21
C GLY A 325 12.78 -6.95 -16.80
N LEU A 326 12.25 -7.61 -15.77
CA LEU A 326 12.46 -7.28 -14.36
C LEU A 326 13.55 -8.18 -13.73
N ASP A 327 14.23 -7.65 -12.73
CA ASP A 327 15.32 -8.30 -11.98
C ASP A 327 14.80 -9.20 -10.84
N GLY A 328 13.53 -9.04 -10.43
CA GLY A 328 12.90 -9.88 -9.42
C GLY A 328 11.59 -9.35 -8.83
N ILE A 329 11.30 -9.77 -7.60
CA ILE A 329 10.07 -9.44 -6.85
C ILE A 329 10.42 -8.85 -5.49
N ILE A 330 9.81 -7.72 -5.10
CA ILE A 330 9.83 -7.22 -3.72
C ILE A 330 8.53 -7.65 -3.02
N ARG A 331 8.62 -8.09 -1.76
CA ARG A 331 7.48 -8.45 -0.91
C ARG A 331 7.89 -8.45 0.57
N MET A 332 6.98 -8.78 1.49
CA MET A 332 7.23 -8.62 2.93
C MET A 332 6.83 -9.85 3.78
N GLU A 333 7.74 -10.25 4.67
CA GLU A 333 7.46 -11.09 5.86
C GLU A 333 7.54 -10.22 7.12
N ALA A 334 8.31 -10.62 8.13
CA ALA A 334 8.66 -9.77 9.25
C ALA A 334 9.51 -8.55 8.84
N GLY A 335 10.11 -8.56 7.64
CA GLY A 335 10.76 -7.42 6.98
C GLY A 335 10.60 -7.52 5.47
N PHE A 336 11.04 -6.48 4.74
CA PHE A 336 10.99 -6.52 3.27
C PHE A 336 12.10 -7.41 2.72
N GLU A 337 11.76 -8.19 1.71
CA GLU A 337 12.67 -9.08 0.99
C GLU A 337 12.53 -8.89 -0.52
N ILE A 338 13.62 -9.22 -1.23
CA ILE A 338 13.68 -9.33 -2.67
C ILE A 338 13.89 -10.82 -3.00
N ILE A 339 13.03 -11.38 -3.85
CA ILE A 339 13.38 -12.59 -4.61
C ILE A 339 14.24 -12.11 -5.78
N GLN A 340 15.55 -12.29 -5.68
CA GLN A 340 16.50 -11.91 -6.72
C GLN A 340 16.63 -13.05 -7.72
N CYS A 341 16.43 -12.77 -9.01
CA CYS A 341 16.36 -13.82 -10.02
C CYS A 341 17.69 -14.24 -10.61
N ASP A 342 18.68 -13.34 -10.60
CA ASP A 342 20.05 -13.58 -11.05
C ASP A 342 21.00 -12.76 -10.18
N PHE A 343 21.88 -13.45 -9.45
CA PHE A 343 22.88 -12.79 -8.60
C PHE A 343 24.13 -12.34 -9.38
N SER A 344 24.29 -12.80 -10.62
CA SER A 344 25.43 -12.47 -11.49
C SER A 344 25.22 -11.21 -12.33
N ASP A 345 23.99 -10.69 -12.39
CA ASP A 345 23.64 -9.45 -13.09
C ASP A 345 23.22 -8.36 -12.12
N GLY A 346 23.88 -7.19 -12.21
CA GLY A 346 23.52 -5.99 -11.48
C GLY A 346 23.86 -5.99 -9.98
N LEU A 347 24.51 -7.03 -9.46
CA LEU A 347 24.96 -7.13 -8.06
C LEU A 347 26.47 -7.37 -7.97
N GLU A 348 27.08 -6.74 -6.98
CA GLU A 348 28.45 -7.01 -6.53
C GLU A 348 28.41 -7.57 -5.12
N GLN A 349 29.03 -8.73 -4.90
CA GLN A 349 29.22 -9.27 -3.55
C GLN A 349 30.34 -8.50 -2.85
N VAL A 350 29.97 -7.62 -1.93
CA VAL A 350 30.90 -6.80 -1.14
C VAL A 350 31.58 -7.64 -0.07
N GLN A 351 30.84 -8.55 0.56
CA GLN A 351 31.39 -9.46 1.58
C GLN A 351 30.59 -10.76 1.66
N ALA A 352 31.24 -11.83 2.11
CA ALA A 352 30.63 -13.09 2.54
C ALA A 352 31.39 -13.60 3.77
N LEU A 353 30.86 -13.32 4.96
CA LEU A 353 31.54 -13.58 6.22
C LEU A 353 30.88 -14.72 6.99
N GLN A 354 31.71 -15.64 7.45
CA GLN A 354 31.30 -16.80 8.26
C GLN A 354 30.76 -16.35 9.63
N ARG A 355 29.68 -16.98 10.09
CA ARG A 355 29.08 -16.74 11.40
C ARG A 355 29.66 -17.66 12.46
N PRO A 356 29.71 -17.22 13.74
CA PRO A 356 30.19 -18.05 14.84
C PRO A 356 29.45 -19.39 14.93
N GLN A 357 30.20 -20.45 15.26
CA GLN A 357 29.73 -21.84 15.28
C GLN A 357 28.73 -22.13 16.41
N ASN A 358 28.98 -21.53 17.57
CA ASN A 358 28.19 -21.67 18.80
C ASN A 358 27.43 -20.37 19.05
N ILE A 359 26.25 -20.24 18.45
CA ILE A 359 25.22 -19.46 19.11
C ILE A 359 24.70 -20.39 20.21
N GLU A 360 25.19 -20.23 21.45
CA GLU A 360 24.57 -20.88 22.60
C GLU A 360 23.04 -20.67 22.55
N PRO A 361 22.24 -21.68 22.96
CA PRO A 361 20.78 -21.66 22.81
C PRO A 361 20.04 -20.50 23.50
N ASP A 362 20.75 -19.66 24.25
CA ASP A 362 20.22 -18.44 24.86
C ASP A 362 19.94 -17.31 23.86
N HIS A 363 20.60 -17.29 22.70
CA HIS A 363 20.19 -16.42 21.58
C HIS A 363 19.25 -17.21 20.67
N LYS A 364 18.05 -17.50 21.20
CA LYS A 364 16.96 -18.16 20.48
C LYS A 364 16.82 -17.52 19.09
N GLY A 365 16.96 -18.33 18.04
CA GLY A 365 16.66 -17.91 16.67
C GLY A 365 15.22 -17.38 16.54
N PHE A 366 14.93 -16.62 15.47
CA PHE A 366 13.62 -15.99 15.16
C PHE A 366 12.81 -15.59 16.41
N GLY A 367 12.85 -14.33 16.81
CA GLY A 367 11.96 -13.71 17.80
C GLY A 367 12.61 -13.40 19.13
N ASN A 368 13.83 -12.85 19.12
CA ASN A 368 14.44 -12.16 20.25
C ASN A 368 14.25 -10.64 20.12
N LEU A 369 14.42 -9.89 21.20
CA LEU A 369 14.13 -8.45 21.23
C LEU A 369 14.97 -7.64 20.23
N GLU A 370 16.25 -7.96 20.05
CA GLU A 370 17.12 -7.23 19.11
C GLU A 370 16.67 -7.42 17.66
N GLN A 371 16.19 -8.61 17.30
CA GLN A 371 15.58 -8.82 16.00
C GLN A 371 14.33 -7.95 15.84
N PHE A 372 13.45 -7.90 16.84
CA PHE A 372 12.25 -7.05 16.77
C PHE A 372 12.61 -5.57 16.70
N ARG A 373 13.67 -5.13 17.39
CA ARG A 373 14.18 -3.76 17.25
C ARG A 373 14.58 -3.48 15.82
N GLY A 374 15.46 -4.29 15.24
CA GLY A 374 15.93 -4.11 13.86
C GLY A 374 14.80 -4.07 12.82
N LEU A 375 13.79 -4.93 12.99
CA LEU A 375 12.61 -4.96 12.12
C LEU A 375 11.69 -3.73 12.36
N ALA A 376 11.44 -3.36 13.61
CA ALA A 376 10.52 -2.27 13.95
C ALA A 376 11.05 -0.87 13.55
N GLU A 377 12.36 -0.69 13.42
CA GLU A 377 12.97 0.52 12.85
C GLU A 377 12.45 0.84 11.43
N ARG A 378 11.83 -0.13 10.75
CA ARG A 378 11.33 0.00 9.37
C ARG A 378 9.81 0.09 9.26
N TYR A 379 9.12 0.23 10.39
CA TYR A 379 7.67 0.40 10.44
C TYR A 379 7.12 1.50 9.55
N GLN A 380 7.84 2.62 9.44
CA GLN A 380 7.42 3.77 8.64
C GLN A 380 8.08 3.83 7.26
N GLY A 381 8.91 2.84 6.91
CA GLY A 381 9.58 2.76 5.62
C GLY A 381 11.00 2.23 5.72
N ILE A 382 11.51 1.70 4.60
CA ILE A 382 12.88 1.19 4.49
C ILE A 382 13.89 2.24 4.00
N GLY A 383 13.48 3.52 3.95
CA GLY A 383 14.26 4.64 3.42
C GLY A 383 13.88 4.97 1.97
N SER A 384 13.50 6.21 1.71
CA SER A 384 12.93 6.68 0.43
C SER A 384 13.88 6.58 -0.77
N THR A 385 15.18 6.39 -0.54
CA THR A 385 16.19 6.24 -1.59
C THR A 385 16.62 4.80 -1.83
N ARG A 386 16.15 3.84 -1.02
CA ARG A 386 16.50 2.42 -1.19
C ARG A 386 15.55 1.69 -2.13
N VAL A 387 14.28 2.10 -2.17
CA VAL A 387 13.28 1.66 -3.14
C VAL A 387 12.45 2.86 -3.57
N ILE A 388 12.36 3.10 -4.87
CA ILE A 388 11.53 4.12 -5.49
C ILE A 388 10.33 3.43 -6.11
N ILE A 389 9.12 3.75 -5.64
CA ILE A 389 7.86 3.21 -6.16
C ILE A 389 7.34 4.10 -7.29
N ASP A 390 6.96 3.48 -8.41
CA ASP A 390 6.20 4.16 -9.47
C ASP A 390 4.70 3.99 -9.20
N TYR A 391 4.11 4.90 -8.43
CA TYR A 391 2.68 4.81 -8.09
C TYR A 391 1.77 4.88 -9.32
N SER A 392 2.21 5.52 -10.41
CA SER A 392 1.48 5.56 -11.68
C SER A 392 1.47 4.22 -12.42
N SER A 393 2.18 3.21 -11.92
CA SER A 393 2.14 1.81 -12.35
C SER A 393 1.27 0.91 -11.47
N MET A 394 0.58 1.47 -10.46
CA MET A 394 -0.22 0.67 -9.54
C MET A 394 -1.26 -0.14 -10.29
N VAL A 395 -1.27 -1.45 -10.03
CA VAL A 395 -2.37 -2.34 -10.41
C VAL A 395 -2.92 -2.96 -9.15
N SER A 396 -4.19 -2.72 -8.85
CA SER A 396 -4.83 -3.30 -7.68
C SER A 396 -6.07 -4.07 -8.07
N ALA A 397 -6.27 -5.25 -7.48
CA ALA A 397 -7.53 -6.00 -7.56
C ALA A 397 -8.72 -5.14 -7.09
N PHE A 398 -8.49 -4.14 -6.25
CA PHE A 398 -9.50 -3.17 -5.84
C PHE A 398 -10.02 -2.29 -6.99
N PHE A 399 -9.34 -2.19 -8.13
CA PHE A 399 -9.84 -1.47 -9.31
C PHE A 399 -10.85 -2.26 -10.14
N PHE A 400 -10.96 -3.57 -9.92
CA PHE A 400 -11.71 -4.48 -10.79
C PHE A 400 -13.02 -4.96 -10.15
N PRO A 401 -14.10 -5.14 -10.93
CA PRO A 401 -15.40 -5.62 -10.44
C PRO A 401 -15.39 -7.13 -10.15
N ILE A 402 -14.51 -7.58 -9.25
CA ILE A 402 -14.33 -8.99 -8.88
C ILE A 402 -14.79 -9.26 -7.44
N ASN A 403 -15.13 -10.51 -7.15
CA ASN A 403 -15.47 -10.92 -5.79
C ASN A 403 -14.19 -11.08 -4.95
N ILE A 404 -14.01 -10.20 -3.97
CA ILE A 404 -12.87 -10.20 -3.04
C ILE A 404 -13.25 -10.64 -1.62
N THR A 405 -14.45 -11.21 -1.45
CA THR A 405 -15.00 -11.58 -0.14
C THR A 405 -14.23 -12.75 0.46
N ASN A 406 -13.94 -12.66 1.75
CA ASN A 406 -13.43 -13.79 2.51
C ASN A 406 -14.54 -14.81 2.79
N SER A 407 -14.30 -16.07 2.42
CA SER A 407 -15.19 -17.17 2.79
C SER A 407 -15.11 -17.51 4.29
N ASP A 408 -14.02 -17.15 4.97
CA ASP A 408 -13.92 -17.28 6.42
C ASP A 408 -14.77 -16.21 7.12
N THR A 409 -15.90 -16.64 7.66
CA THR A 409 -16.83 -15.80 8.42
C THR A 409 -16.22 -15.10 9.63
N LYS A 410 -15.10 -15.61 10.18
CA LYS A 410 -14.42 -14.98 11.31
C LYS A 410 -13.48 -13.86 10.88
N ARG A 411 -13.10 -13.82 9.61
CA ARG A 411 -12.08 -12.91 9.06
C ARG A 411 -12.58 -12.15 7.82
N GLN A 412 -13.84 -11.74 7.84
CA GLN A 412 -14.43 -10.94 6.75
C GLN A 412 -13.72 -9.59 6.55
N ASP A 413 -12.94 -9.15 7.55
CA ASP A 413 -12.04 -7.99 7.48
C ASP A 413 -10.89 -8.16 6.46
N LEU A 414 -10.56 -9.39 6.08
CA LEU A 414 -9.44 -9.69 5.19
C LEU A 414 -9.90 -9.98 3.76
N PRO A 415 -9.57 -9.15 2.75
CA PRO A 415 -9.93 -9.45 1.38
C PRO A 415 -9.24 -10.73 0.89
N ARG A 416 -9.91 -11.52 0.05
CA ARG A 416 -9.41 -12.79 -0.54
C ARG A 416 -9.67 -12.84 -2.03
N LEU A 417 -8.78 -13.45 -2.80
CA LEU A 417 -8.99 -13.68 -4.24
C LEU A 417 -9.50 -15.09 -4.55
N SER A 418 -9.62 -15.96 -3.54
CA SER A 418 -10.12 -17.32 -3.69
C SER A 418 -11.55 -17.40 -4.26
N SER A 419 -12.36 -16.37 -4.01
CA SER A 419 -13.75 -16.28 -4.51
C SER A 419 -13.85 -15.62 -5.90
N ALA A 420 -12.74 -15.12 -6.46
CA ALA A 420 -12.72 -14.45 -7.75
C ALA A 420 -12.73 -15.46 -8.90
N LYS A 421 -13.42 -15.11 -10.00
CA LYS A 421 -13.49 -15.97 -11.19
C LYS A 421 -12.15 -15.99 -11.91
N ARG A 422 -11.78 -17.16 -12.42
CA ARG A 422 -10.51 -17.39 -13.09
C ARG A 422 -10.21 -16.41 -14.23
N HIS A 423 -11.17 -16.23 -15.14
CA HIS A 423 -11.00 -15.31 -16.27
C HIS A 423 -10.75 -13.86 -15.84
N SER A 424 -11.30 -13.44 -14.69
CA SER A 424 -11.08 -12.10 -14.16
C SER A 424 -9.66 -11.96 -13.61
N LEU A 425 -9.14 -12.98 -12.91
CA LEU A 425 -7.76 -13.00 -12.42
C LEU A 425 -6.75 -13.02 -13.58
N ASP A 426 -7.03 -13.79 -14.64
CA ASP A 426 -6.23 -13.79 -15.86
C ASP A 426 -6.24 -12.40 -16.55
N GLY A 427 -7.39 -11.72 -16.55
CA GLY A 427 -7.52 -10.34 -17.02
C GLY A 427 -6.67 -9.35 -16.22
N ILE A 428 -6.63 -9.47 -14.89
CA ILE A 428 -5.76 -8.65 -14.03
C ILE A 428 -4.29 -8.94 -14.34
N LYS A 429 -3.89 -10.21 -14.48
CA LYS A 429 -2.51 -10.57 -14.86
C LYS A 429 -2.10 -9.96 -16.20
N ALA A 430 -2.99 -9.99 -17.20
CA ALA A 430 -2.75 -9.36 -18.50
C ALA A 430 -2.61 -7.84 -18.36
N TYR A 431 -3.43 -7.19 -17.52
CA TYR A 431 -3.32 -5.77 -17.23
C TYR A 431 -1.99 -5.42 -16.53
N VAL A 432 -1.55 -6.22 -15.54
CA VAL A 432 -0.21 -6.08 -14.92
C VAL A 432 0.87 -6.13 -15.99
N ALA A 433 0.83 -7.14 -16.87
CA ALA A 433 1.82 -7.25 -17.94
C ALA A 433 1.85 -6.00 -18.82
N ASN A 434 0.69 -5.47 -19.22
CA ASN A 434 0.60 -4.26 -20.06
C ASN A 434 1.22 -3.03 -19.36
N ILE A 435 0.88 -2.81 -18.09
CA ILE A 435 1.45 -1.69 -17.32
C ILE A 435 2.97 -1.84 -17.17
N VAL A 436 3.47 -3.05 -16.93
CA VAL A 436 4.92 -3.30 -16.86
C VAL A 436 5.59 -2.93 -18.19
N HIS A 437 5.05 -3.38 -19.33
CA HIS A 437 5.61 -3.06 -20.65
C HIS A 437 5.58 -1.56 -20.97
N GLU A 438 4.50 -0.86 -20.59
CA GLU A 438 4.36 0.59 -20.84
C GLU A 438 5.35 1.40 -20.00
N ARG A 439 5.57 0.98 -18.74
CA ARG A 439 6.21 1.83 -17.73
C ARG A 439 7.65 1.48 -17.38
N ILE A 440 8.14 0.28 -17.67
CA ILE A 440 9.49 -0.17 -17.27
C ILE A 440 10.65 0.76 -17.70
N ASN A 441 10.50 1.41 -18.86
CA ASN A 441 11.49 2.33 -19.43
C ASN A 441 11.17 3.82 -19.19
N GLN A 442 10.10 4.13 -18.46
CA GLN A 442 9.73 5.51 -18.17
C GLN A 442 10.62 6.05 -17.04
N THR A 443 11.26 7.19 -17.27
CA THR A 443 12.26 7.75 -16.36
C THR A 443 11.77 8.91 -15.52
N SER A 444 10.62 9.54 -15.83
CA SER A 444 10.17 10.74 -15.10
C SER A 444 8.72 11.11 -15.41
N ARG A 445 7.80 10.77 -14.49
CA ARG A 445 6.67 11.59 -13.97
C ARG A 445 6.17 10.87 -12.72
N ILE A 446 6.50 11.38 -11.53
CA ILE A 446 6.18 10.69 -10.26
C ILE A 446 5.18 11.55 -9.53
N ILE A 447 3.90 11.24 -9.70
CA ILE A 447 2.93 11.63 -8.67
C ILE A 447 3.26 10.71 -7.50
N ASP A 448 3.85 11.26 -6.45
CA ASP A 448 3.98 10.53 -5.21
C ASP A 448 2.62 10.53 -4.50
N TRP A 449 1.82 9.51 -4.83
CA TRP A 449 0.51 9.35 -4.23
C TRP A 449 0.60 9.07 -2.72
N GLN A 450 1.72 8.53 -2.24
CA GLN A 450 1.94 8.31 -0.81
C GLN A 450 2.12 9.64 -0.07
N ASP A 451 2.85 10.61 -0.61
CA ASP A 451 2.94 11.98 -0.04
C ASP A 451 1.56 12.62 0.14
N VAL A 452 0.66 12.44 -0.83
CA VAL A 452 -0.72 12.95 -0.74
C VAL A 452 -1.48 12.27 0.40
N THR A 453 -1.39 10.94 0.49
CA THR A 453 -2.03 10.20 1.59
C THR A 453 -1.44 10.57 2.95
N ASP A 454 -0.14 10.85 3.03
CA ASP A 454 0.53 11.25 4.26
C ASP A 454 0.05 12.60 4.77
N MET A 455 -0.10 13.58 3.87
CA MET A 455 -0.65 14.89 4.24
C MET A 455 -2.08 14.78 4.78
N ILE A 456 -2.90 13.89 4.19
CA ILE A 456 -4.27 13.63 4.66
C ILE A 456 -4.24 12.92 6.02
N VAL A 457 -3.49 11.84 6.17
CA VAL A 457 -3.40 11.07 7.42
C VAL A 457 -2.85 11.94 8.55
N ALA A 458 -1.77 12.70 8.31
CA ALA A 458 -1.15 13.57 9.30
C ALA A 458 -2.10 14.70 9.76
N ARG A 459 -2.94 15.22 8.86
CA ARG A 459 -3.92 16.27 9.19
C ARG A 459 -5.05 15.74 10.08
N TYR A 460 -5.55 14.54 9.81
CA TYR A 460 -6.83 14.09 10.36
C TYR A 460 -6.72 12.97 11.39
N ALA A 461 -5.80 12.01 11.26
CA ALA A 461 -5.88 10.75 11.98
C ALA A 461 -5.91 10.90 13.51
N ASP A 462 -4.94 11.59 14.09
CA ASP A 462 -4.83 11.68 15.55
C ASP A 462 -6.00 12.48 16.15
N ARG A 463 -6.49 13.51 15.43
CA ARG A 463 -7.63 14.32 15.85
C ARG A 463 -8.95 13.58 15.72
N LEU A 464 -9.15 12.82 14.64
CA LEU A 464 -10.31 11.95 14.49
C LEU A 464 -10.37 10.92 15.61
N LYS A 465 -9.25 10.28 15.92
CA LYS A 465 -9.18 9.30 17.02
C LYS A 465 -9.46 9.96 18.39
N LEU A 466 -8.82 11.10 18.67
CA LEU A 466 -9.08 11.88 19.89
C LEU A 466 -10.57 12.18 20.06
N MET A 467 -11.21 12.75 19.04
CA MET A 467 -12.63 13.12 19.10
C MET A 467 -13.54 11.88 19.20
N ALA A 468 -13.16 10.75 18.61
CA ALA A 468 -13.94 9.51 18.66
C ALA A 468 -13.84 8.75 19.99
N GLU A 469 -12.71 8.85 20.70
CA GLU A 469 -12.42 7.99 21.86
C GLU A 469 -12.32 8.76 23.19
N GLU A 470 -11.77 9.98 23.20
CA GLU A 470 -11.33 10.68 24.41
C GLU A 470 -12.13 11.94 24.72
N VAL A 471 -12.91 12.47 23.76
CA VAL A 471 -13.70 13.67 23.97
C VAL A 471 -15.06 13.33 24.58
N HIS A 472 -15.31 13.86 25.79
CA HIS A 472 -16.50 13.56 26.59
C HIS A 472 -17.37 14.78 26.91
N ASN A 473 -17.11 15.93 26.27
CA ASN A 473 -17.89 17.15 26.47
C ASN A 473 -18.04 17.95 25.17
N LEU A 474 -19.11 18.76 25.10
CA LEU A 474 -19.48 19.54 23.92
C LEU A 474 -18.45 20.63 23.57
N GLU A 475 -17.90 21.32 24.57
CA GLU A 475 -16.98 22.43 24.36
C GLU A 475 -15.70 21.97 23.64
N THR A 476 -15.13 20.84 24.10
CA THR A 476 -13.95 20.25 23.46
C THR A 476 -14.28 19.72 22.07
N MET A 477 -15.41 19.02 21.90
CA MET A 477 -15.83 18.53 20.57
C MET A 477 -16.00 19.68 19.57
N ALA A 478 -16.67 20.76 19.98
CA ALA A 478 -16.87 21.96 19.18
C ALA A 478 -15.53 22.62 18.82
N SER A 479 -14.61 22.77 19.78
CA SER A 479 -13.28 23.34 19.52
C SER A 479 -12.48 22.51 18.50
N GLU A 480 -12.44 21.19 18.66
CA GLU A 480 -11.68 20.28 17.81
C GLU A 480 -12.22 20.24 16.37
N VAL A 481 -13.55 20.09 16.20
CA VAL A 481 -14.14 20.08 14.86
C VAL A 481 -13.98 21.44 14.17
N ASN A 482 -14.18 22.54 14.90
CA ASN A 482 -14.05 23.89 14.38
C ASN A 482 -12.61 24.18 13.88
N PHE A 483 -11.59 23.66 14.57
CA PHE A 483 -10.19 23.75 14.11
C PHE A 483 -9.96 23.01 12.77
N LEU A 484 -10.61 21.85 12.58
CA LEU A 484 -10.46 21.06 11.35
C LEU A 484 -11.22 21.68 10.17
N THR A 485 -12.38 22.30 10.42
CA THR A 485 -13.31 22.72 9.37
C THR A 485 -13.22 24.19 8.97
N ASN A 486 -12.84 25.10 9.88
CA ASN A 486 -12.86 26.54 9.62
C ASN A 486 -12.01 26.98 8.42
N VAL A 487 -10.90 26.29 8.17
CA VAL A 487 -10.04 26.57 7.01
C VAL A 487 -10.77 26.38 5.68
N PHE A 488 -11.90 25.67 5.68
CA PHE A 488 -12.72 25.39 4.51
C PHE A 488 -14.05 26.13 4.49
N ILE A 489 -14.42 26.91 5.51
CA ILE A 489 -15.71 27.62 5.59
C ILE A 489 -15.49 29.12 5.30
N ASP A 490 -16.24 29.69 4.36
CA ASP A 490 -16.25 31.15 4.16
C ASP A 490 -17.35 31.79 5.01
N ASN A 491 -16.98 32.32 6.17
CA ASN A 491 -17.93 32.92 7.10
C ASN A 491 -18.60 34.22 6.59
N ARG A 492 -18.18 34.76 5.44
CA ARG A 492 -18.87 35.89 4.79
C ARG A 492 -20.16 35.44 4.11
N ASP A 493 -20.25 34.17 3.76
CA ASP A 493 -21.42 33.56 3.13
C ASP A 493 -22.05 32.57 4.12
N GLY A 494 -23.16 32.97 4.75
CA GLY A 494 -23.88 32.12 5.70
C GLY A 494 -24.40 30.81 5.10
N SER A 495 -24.46 30.68 3.76
CA SER A 495 -24.79 29.44 3.06
C SER A 495 -23.59 28.52 2.83
N ASP A 496 -22.38 28.97 3.16
CA ASP A 496 -21.12 28.30 2.81
C ASP A 496 -20.60 27.35 3.91
N LYS A 497 -21.53 26.78 4.68
CA LYS A 497 -21.26 25.85 5.78
C LYS A 497 -21.54 24.38 5.43
N THR A 498 -21.93 24.10 4.19
CA THR A 498 -22.32 22.76 3.73
C THR A 498 -21.55 22.35 2.45
N ASP A 499 -22.22 22.22 1.31
CA ASP A 499 -21.71 21.57 0.09
C ASP A 499 -20.44 22.24 -0.44
N LYS A 500 -20.43 23.57 -0.50
CA LYS A 500 -19.27 24.34 -0.96
C LYS A 500 -18.03 24.11 -0.08
N ALA A 501 -18.19 24.08 1.24
CA ALA A 501 -17.11 23.79 2.18
C ALA A 501 -16.64 22.33 2.10
N ILE A 502 -17.58 21.38 1.93
CA ILE A 502 -17.25 19.96 1.66
C ILE A 502 -16.41 19.85 0.40
N THR A 503 -16.80 20.50 -0.71
CA THR A 503 -16.04 20.48 -1.96
C THR A 503 -14.63 21.06 -1.79
N ARG A 504 -14.48 22.19 -1.10
CA ARG A 504 -13.15 22.78 -0.85
C ARG A 504 -12.27 21.86 -0.02
N CYS A 505 -12.81 21.29 1.05
CA CYS A 505 -12.13 20.34 1.92
C CYS A 505 -11.70 19.08 1.15
N THR A 506 -12.62 18.50 0.37
CA THR A 506 -12.41 17.27 -0.41
C THR A 506 -11.20 17.38 -1.33
N HIS A 507 -11.08 18.48 -2.07
CA HIS A 507 -10.04 18.62 -3.09
C HIS A 507 -8.76 19.28 -2.56
N PHE A 508 -8.69 19.72 -1.30
CA PHE A 508 -7.59 20.57 -0.81
C PHE A 508 -6.20 20.00 -1.09
N TYR A 509 -5.95 18.74 -0.70
CA TYR A 509 -4.67 18.06 -0.93
C TYR A 509 -4.51 17.48 -2.34
N LEU A 510 -5.59 17.46 -3.14
CA LEU A 510 -5.62 16.89 -4.48
C LEU A 510 -5.51 17.93 -5.59
N ARG A 511 -5.67 19.22 -5.27
CA ARG A 511 -5.50 20.35 -6.18
C ARG A 511 -4.19 20.35 -6.98
N PRO A 512 -3.00 20.05 -6.39
CA PRO A 512 -1.77 20.08 -7.17
C PRO A 512 -1.58 18.83 -8.04
N VAL A 513 -2.44 17.82 -7.89
CA VAL A 513 -2.25 16.51 -8.54
C VAL A 513 -2.96 16.48 -9.88
N SER A 514 -2.19 16.20 -10.94
CA SER A 514 -2.69 16.02 -12.30
C SER A 514 -2.41 14.60 -12.76
N PRO A 515 -3.43 13.70 -12.80
CA PRO A 515 -3.27 12.32 -13.24
C PRO A 515 -2.61 12.21 -14.62
N VAL A 516 -1.70 11.24 -14.78
CA VAL A 516 -0.98 11.00 -16.04
C VAL A 516 -1.38 9.67 -16.65
N THR A 517 -1.62 8.64 -15.82
CA THR A 517 -2.00 7.29 -16.26
C THR A 517 -3.42 6.92 -15.84
N GLU A 518 -3.96 5.83 -16.41
CA GLU A 518 -5.22 5.25 -15.93
C GLU A 518 -5.17 4.88 -14.43
N PRO A 519 -4.11 4.22 -13.90
CA PRO A 519 -3.90 4.07 -12.47
C PRO A 519 -3.99 5.38 -11.66
N ASP A 520 -3.40 6.48 -12.14
CA ASP A 520 -3.48 7.76 -11.43
C ASP A 520 -4.93 8.27 -11.32
N VAL A 521 -5.73 8.09 -12.37
CA VAL A 521 -7.16 8.47 -12.36
C VAL A 521 -7.92 7.64 -11.32
N LEU A 522 -7.64 6.34 -11.24
CA LEU A 522 -8.27 5.42 -10.28
C LEU A 522 -7.86 5.73 -8.84
N ILE A 523 -6.57 5.98 -8.59
CA ILE A 523 -6.06 6.41 -7.28
C ILE A 523 -6.69 7.74 -6.88
N LYS A 524 -6.74 8.72 -7.79
CA LYS A 524 -7.38 10.02 -7.54
C LYS A 524 -8.84 9.84 -7.13
N ALA A 525 -9.60 9.02 -7.86
CA ALA A 525 -11.02 8.79 -7.56
C ALA A 525 -11.23 8.17 -6.17
N ALA A 526 -10.37 7.24 -5.76
CA ALA A 526 -10.38 6.68 -4.41
C ALA A 526 -10.06 7.76 -3.36
N LEU A 527 -8.95 8.49 -3.50
CA LEU A 527 -8.53 9.54 -2.56
C LEU A 527 -9.54 10.69 -2.46
N GLU A 528 -10.16 11.09 -3.56
CA GLU A 528 -11.26 12.06 -3.57
C GLU A 528 -12.45 11.55 -2.75
N THR A 529 -12.81 10.27 -2.92
CA THR A 529 -13.95 9.67 -2.21
C THR A 529 -13.67 9.56 -0.71
N THR A 530 -12.47 9.11 -0.33
CA THR A 530 -12.03 9.07 1.07
C THR A 530 -12.02 10.47 1.70
N SER A 531 -11.43 11.46 1.00
CA SER A 531 -11.38 12.84 1.48
C SER A 531 -12.77 13.44 1.59
N HIS A 532 -13.65 13.18 0.63
CA HIS A 532 -15.04 13.60 0.66
C HIS A 532 -15.76 13.06 1.90
N ARG A 533 -15.59 11.77 2.20
CA ARG A 533 -16.21 11.14 3.37
C ARG A 533 -15.73 11.76 4.69
N ILE A 534 -14.42 12.05 4.81
CA ILE A 534 -13.86 12.75 5.98
C ILE A 534 -14.52 14.12 6.13
N CYS A 535 -14.50 14.92 5.06
CA CYS A 535 -15.03 16.28 5.07
C CYS A 535 -16.53 16.34 5.34
N GLN A 536 -17.30 15.40 4.78
CA GLN A 536 -18.73 15.26 5.01
C GLN A 536 -19.04 15.01 6.48
N VAL A 537 -18.34 14.06 7.12
CA VAL A 537 -18.54 13.73 8.53
C VAL A 537 -18.10 14.88 9.44
N LEU A 538 -16.95 15.51 9.17
CA LEU A 538 -16.48 16.65 9.96
C LEU A 538 -17.45 17.83 9.89
N LEU A 539 -17.99 18.17 8.71
CA LEU A 539 -18.99 19.24 8.62
C LEU A 539 -20.33 18.83 9.22
N HIS A 540 -20.70 17.56 9.18
CA HIS A 540 -21.88 17.08 9.90
C HIS A 540 -21.73 17.24 11.41
N VAL A 541 -20.58 16.85 11.97
CA VAL A 541 -20.27 17.06 13.40
C VAL A 541 -20.28 18.55 13.73
N HIS A 542 -19.70 19.40 12.88
CA HIS A 542 -19.76 20.86 13.04
C HIS A 542 -21.20 21.37 13.14
N GLN A 543 -22.12 20.85 12.31
CA GLN A 543 -23.54 21.22 12.39
C GLN A 543 -24.18 20.82 13.72
N LEU A 544 -23.83 19.66 14.27
CA LEU A 544 -24.41 19.13 15.50
C LEU A 544 -23.97 19.91 16.75
N VAL A 545 -22.71 20.36 16.81
CA VAL A 545 -22.14 20.93 18.05
C VAL A 545 -21.71 22.40 17.95
N VAL A 546 -21.60 22.97 16.74
CA VAL A 546 -21.21 24.38 16.53
C VAL A 546 -22.37 25.20 15.96
N ASP A 547 -23.05 24.72 14.91
CA ASP A 547 -24.15 25.49 14.29
C ASP A 547 -25.50 25.27 15.00
N ASN A 548 -25.64 24.20 15.80
CA ASN A 548 -26.81 23.98 16.63
C ASN A 548 -26.87 25.05 17.74
N PRO A 549 -27.96 25.84 17.85
CA PRO A 549 -28.08 26.88 18.88
C PRO A 549 -28.25 26.32 20.31
N ASP A 550 -28.62 25.05 20.45
CA ASP A 550 -28.83 24.38 21.75
C ASP A 550 -28.26 22.95 21.69
N PRO A 551 -26.92 22.80 21.60
CA PRO A 551 -26.30 21.49 21.54
C PRO A 551 -26.38 20.83 22.92
N ASP A 552 -26.75 19.55 22.91
CA ASP A 552 -26.99 18.75 24.11
C ASP A 552 -26.14 17.48 24.10
N GLN A 553 -26.34 16.63 25.12
CA GLN A 553 -25.65 15.35 25.21
C GLN A 553 -25.94 14.43 24.00
N THR A 554 -27.15 14.47 23.45
CA THR A 554 -27.52 13.72 22.23
C THR A 554 -26.66 14.14 21.03
N SER A 555 -26.41 15.45 20.89
CA SER A 555 -25.58 16.03 19.83
C SER A 555 -24.12 15.54 19.94
N LEU A 556 -23.60 15.45 21.17
CA LEU A 556 -22.27 14.89 21.43
C LEU A 556 -22.20 13.40 21.09
N GLU A 557 -23.16 12.60 21.55
CA GLU A 557 -23.20 11.15 21.30
C GLU A 557 -23.31 10.84 19.80
N ALA A 558 -24.16 11.58 19.07
CA ALA A 558 -24.27 11.47 17.63
C ALA A 558 -22.94 11.81 16.92
N SER A 559 -22.23 12.85 17.39
CA SER A 559 -20.93 13.25 16.86
C SER A 559 -19.87 12.17 17.07
N VAL A 560 -19.75 11.65 18.30
CA VAL A 560 -18.83 10.56 18.63
C VAL A 560 -19.13 9.32 17.80
N ASN A 561 -20.40 8.94 17.65
CA ASN A 561 -20.78 7.78 16.83
C ASN A 561 -20.43 7.97 15.34
N ALA A 562 -20.68 9.16 14.77
CA ALA A 562 -20.32 9.47 13.39
C ALA A 562 -18.80 9.38 13.16
N LEU A 563 -18.00 9.87 14.13
CA LEU A 563 -16.54 9.80 14.08
C LEU A 563 -16.01 8.38 14.24
N LYS A 564 -16.60 7.56 15.13
CA LYS A 564 -16.26 6.13 15.26
C LYS A 564 -16.48 5.37 13.96
N GLN A 565 -17.65 5.56 13.33
CA GLN A 565 -17.95 4.96 12.02
C GLN A 565 -16.99 5.46 10.92
N LEU A 566 -16.57 6.73 10.98
CA LEU A 566 -15.56 7.23 10.06
C LEU A 566 -14.20 6.56 10.29
N THR A 567 -13.74 6.44 11.54
CA THR A 567 -12.46 5.78 11.84
C THR A 567 -12.45 4.31 11.43
N GLU A 568 -13.57 3.61 11.59
CA GLU A 568 -13.76 2.24 11.11
C GLU A 568 -13.72 2.16 9.59
N TYR A 569 -14.43 3.05 8.89
CA TYR A 569 -14.41 3.14 7.42
C TYR A 569 -13.00 3.42 6.87
N LEU A 570 -12.26 4.34 7.49
CA LEU A 570 -10.91 4.69 7.05
C LEU A 570 -9.91 3.56 7.32
N ASN A 571 -10.09 2.85 8.44
CA ASN A 571 -9.26 1.74 8.88
C ASN A 571 -7.75 2.04 8.78
N TRP A 572 -7.33 3.26 9.14
CA TRP A 572 -5.94 3.66 8.96
C TRP A 572 -5.02 2.97 9.96
N PRO A 573 -3.83 2.49 9.53
CA PRO A 573 -2.84 1.92 10.45
C PRO A 573 -2.39 2.88 11.54
N ARG A 574 -2.53 4.20 11.31
CA ARG A 574 -2.24 5.27 12.27
C ARG A 574 -3.06 5.13 13.55
N PHE A 575 -4.30 4.62 13.48
CA PHE A 575 -5.16 4.47 14.66
C PHE A 575 -4.67 3.39 15.63
N LYS A 576 -3.85 2.45 15.18
CA LYS A 576 -3.34 1.33 16.00
C LYS A 576 -1.92 1.56 16.57
N ARG A 577 -1.28 2.71 16.35
CA ARG A 577 0.11 2.93 16.82
C ARG A 577 0.20 2.90 18.35
N CYS A 578 1.28 2.30 18.86
CA CYS A 578 1.62 2.42 20.27
C CYS A 578 2.00 3.87 20.62
N PRO A 579 1.93 4.25 21.91
CA PRO A 579 2.71 5.39 22.40
C PRO A 579 4.22 5.15 22.15
N PRO A 580 5.06 6.20 22.22
CA PRO A 580 6.50 6.03 22.20
C PRO A 580 6.95 5.04 23.27
N CYS A 581 7.63 3.97 22.85
CA CYS A 581 8.11 2.93 23.76
C CYS A 581 9.37 3.35 24.50
N ALA A 582 9.64 2.71 25.64
CA ALA A 582 10.92 2.84 26.32
C ALA A 582 12.07 2.32 25.43
N ILE A 583 13.30 2.72 25.72
CA ILE A 583 14.48 2.33 24.93
C ILE A 583 14.71 0.81 24.90
N ASP A 584 14.25 0.12 25.94
CA ASP A 584 14.32 -1.32 26.09
C ASP A 584 13.06 -2.07 25.61
N GLU A 585 12.14 -1.36 24.95
CA GLU A 585 10.87 -1.91 24.46
C GLU A 585 10.66 -1.63 22.96
N VAL A 586 9.83 -2.46 22.33
CA VAL A 586 9.40 -2.30 20.95
C VAL A 586 7.88 -2.36 20.89
N CYS A 587 7.26 -1.51 20.07
CA CYS A 587 5.85 -1.61 19.77
C CYS A 587 5.61 -2.86 18.90
N LEU A 588 4.97 -3.89 19.45
CA LEU A 588 4.75 -5.14 18.72
C LEU A 588 3.37 -5.18 18.07
N ILE A 589 3.35 -5.58 16.81
CA ILE A 589 2.17 -6.00 16.05
C ILE A 589 2.45 -7.35 15.38
N PRO A 590 1.42 -8.09 14.96
CA PRO A 590 1.64 -9.28 14.17
C PRO A 590 2.42 -8.97 12.90
N MET A 591 3.54 -9.66 12.76
CA MET A 591 4.39 -9.65 11.58
C MET A 591 4.78 -11.09 11.31
N TRP A 592 4.30 -11.71 10.24
CA TRP A 592 4.52 -13.14 10.02
C TRP A 592 6.01 -13.51 10.16
N PRO A 593 6.38 -14.51 10.97
CA PRO A 593 5.49 -15.46 11.66
C PRO A 593 5.14 -15.12 13.12
N PHE A 594 5.46 -13.92 13.56
CA PHE A 594 5.35 -13.45 14.94
C PHE A 594 4.05 -12.71 15.25
N GLY A 595 3.71 -12.76 16.54
CA GLY A 595 2.69 -11.92 17.16
C GLY A 595 1.37 -12.62 17.44
N THR A 596 0.58 -11.99 18.30
CA THR A 596 -0.60 -12.60 18.93
C THR A 596 -1.88 -11.85 18.53
N VAL A 597 -3.04 -12.50 18.72
CA VAL A 597 -4.34 -11.86 18.46
C VAL A 597 -4.56 -10.62 19.34
N ASP A 598 -4.04 -10.66 20.57
CA ASP A 598 -4.11 -9.54 21.49
C ASP A 598 -3.22 -8.37 21.03
N GLN A 599 -2.00 -8.64 20.55
CA GLN A 599 -1.14 -7.63 19.93
C GLN A 599 -1.74 -7.02 18.66
N TYR A 600 -2.57 -7.76 17.92
CA TYR A 600 -3.31 -7.21 16.77
C TYR A 600 -4.41 -6.24 17.21
N SER A 601 -5.12 -6.60 18.28
CA SER A 601 -6.30 -5.88 18.76
C SER A 601 -5.89 -4.64 19.54
N SER A 602 -4.86 -4.77 20.38
CA SER A 602 -4.33 -3.75 21.29
C SER A 602 -2.79 -3.76 21.28
N PRO A 603 -2.14 -3.20 20.24
CA PRO A 603 -0.69 -3.11 20.17
C PRO A 603 -0.11 -2.37 21.39
N ARG A 604 0.97 -2.90 21.95
CA ARG A 604 1.65 -2.34 23.14
C ARG A 604 3.17 -2.43 23.02
N CYS A 605 3.85 -1.57 23.77
CA CYS A 605 5.28 -1.68 23.98
C CYS A 605 5.60 -2.97 24.76
N SER A 606 6.63 -3.68 24.32
CA SER A 606 7.06 -4.95 24.91
C SER A 606 8.58 -5.08 24.87
N ASN A 607 9.14 -5.63 25.94
CA ASN A 607 10.55 -6.01 26.04
C ASN A 607 10.84 -7.42 25.49
N GLY A 608 9.91 -8.02 24.74
CA GLY A 608 10.10 -9.32 24.10
C GLY A 608 9.87 -10.54 24.99
N THR A 609 9.52 -10.36 26.27
CA THR A 609 9.21 -11.48 27.21
C THR A 609 7.78 -12.03 27.07
N THR A 610 6.89 -11.30 26.42
CA THR A 610 5.44 -11.59 26.30
C THR A 610 5.07 -12.44 25.07
N LEU A 611 6.02 -13.19 24.50
CA LEU A 611 5.78 -14.02 23.30
C LEU A 611 5.43 -15.47 23.61
N ASP A 612 5.53 -15.89 24.87
CA ASP A 612 5.31 -17.27 25.30
C ASP A 612 3.92 -17.40 25.96
N GLY A 613 3.02 -18.18 25.37
CA GLY A 613 1.75 -18.63 25.98
C GLY A 613 0.45 -18.03 25.43
N GLU A 614 0.50 -17.04 24.55
CA GLU A 614 -0.69 -16.43 23.90
C GLU A 614 -1.02 -17.07 22.53
N ASP A 615 -2.27 -16.94 22.10
CA ASP A 615 -2.74 -17.43 20.79
C ASP A 615 -2.05 -16.67 19.64
N SER A 616 -1.30 -17.41 18.84
CA SER A 616 -0.65 -16.92 17.61
C SER A 616 -1.67 -16.30 16.67
N TYR A 617 -1.43 -15.06 16.23
CA TYR A 617 -2.27 -14.39 15.22
C TYR A 617 -2.34 -15.19 13.91
N TRP A 618 -1.24 -15.87 13.56
CA TRP A 618 -1.07 -16.59 12.30
C TRP A 618 -1.51 -18.06 12.38
N GLY A 619 -1.98 -18.53 13.54
CA GLY A 619 -2.38 -19.92 13.78
C GLY A 619 -1.23 -20.92 13.85
N HIS A 620 -1.56 -22.22 13.79
CA HIS A 620 -0.62 -23.35 13.83
C HIS A 620 -0.24 -23.82 12.40
N GLY A 621 0.43 -22.97 11.63
CA GLY A 621 0.92 -23.28 10.28
C GLY A 621 2.46 -23.41 10.20
N PRO A 622 3.04 -23.75 9.04
CA PRO A 622 4.49 -23.75 8.86
C PRO A 622 5.06 -22.38 9.20
N GLY A 623 5.86 -22.27 10.25
CA GLY A 623 6.46 -21.01 10.72
C GLY A 623 5.71 -20.34 11.88
N GLY A 624 4.40 -20.55 12.04
CA GLY A 624 3.69 -20.11 13.24
C GLY A 624 4.26 -20.81 14.46
N ARG A 625 4.81 -20.06 15.43
CA ARG A 625 5.28 -20.67 16.69
C ARG A 625 4.11 -21.45 17.30
N PRO A 626 4.29 -22.72 17.70
CA PRO A 626 3.27 -23.41 18.47
C PRO A 626 3.00 -22.55 19.71
N GLY A 627 1.74 -22.16 19.92
CA GLY A 627 1.30 -21.64 21.22
C GLY A 627 1.78 -22.61 22.31
N GLY A 628 2.21 -22.06 23.44
CA GLY A 628 2.70 -22.87 24.55
C GLY A 628 1.69 -23.97 24.85
N LYS A 629 2.16 -25.21 25.06
CA LYS A 629 1.27 -26.29 25.53
C LYS A 629 0.54 -25.78 26.77
N PRO A 630 -0.76 -26.07 26.94
CA PRO A 630 -1.42 -25.86 28.22
C PRO A 630 -0.55 -26.47 29.32
N PRO A 631 -0.39 -25.82 30.48
CA PRO A 631 0.35 -26.41 31.58
C PRO A 631 -0.23 -27.82 31.80
N LYS A 632 0.66 -28.82 31.82
CA LYS A 632 0.25 -30.18 32.16
C LYS A 632 -0.51 -30.08 33.49
N PRO A 633 -1.70 -30.69 33.64
CA PRO A 633 -2.31 -30.80 34.95
C PRO A 633 -1.27 -31.42 35.88
N ASP A 634 -1.03 -30.73 36.99
CA ASP A 634 -0.02 -31.12 37.97
C ASP A 634 -0.29 -32.57 38.37
N SER A 635 0.72 -33.43 38.23
CA SER A 635 0.58 -34.85 38.56
C SER A 635 0.66 -35.08 40.06
N SER A 636 0.06 -34.19 40.85
CA SER A 636 -0.03 -34.29 42.31
C SER A 636 -1.41 -34.74 42.80
N ASP A 637 -2.36 -35.06 41.91
CA ASP A 637 -3.60 -35.74 42.29
C ASP A 637 -3.36 -37.27 42.40
N GLU A 638 -2.57 -37.66 43.39
CA GLU A 638 -2.83 -38.91 44.11
C GLU A 638 -3.76 -38.61 45.31
N PRO A 639 -4.72 -39.50 45.60
CA PRO A 639 -5.87 -39.20 46.44
C PRO A 639 -5.49 -39.18 47.91
N TRP A 640 -5.45 -38.00 48.53
CA TRP A 640 -5.34 -37.89 49.98
C TRP A 640 -6.72 -38.02 50.65
N PHE A 641 -6.85 -39.14 51.36
CA PHE A 641 -7.90 -39.42 52.33
C PHE A 641 -8.10 -38.24 53.29
N PHE A 642 -9.33 -37.74 53.38
CA PHE A 642 -9.76 -36.96 54.54
C PHE A 642 -10.04 -37.91 55.71
N SER A 643 -9.14 -37.94 56.70
CA SER A 643 -9.54 -38.19 58.07
C SER A 643 -9.98 -36.85 58.67
N GLY A 644 -11.25 -36.77 59.07
CA GLY A 644 -11.83 -35.55 59.61
C GLY A 644 -11.11 -35.05 60.86
N SER A 645 -10.86 -33.74 60.89
CA SER A 645 -11.03 -32.89 62.07
C SER A 645 -10.90 -31.44 61.63
N GLU A 646 -11.95 -30.69 61.96
CA GLU A 646 -11.94 -29.25 62.22
C GLU A 646 -11.93 -28.28 61.02
N LEU A 647 -13.18 -27.93 60.67
CA LEU A 647 -13.72 -26.60 60.30
C LEU A 647 -13.40 -25.99 58.94
#